data_AF-M7Z6E0-F1
#
_entry.id   AF-M7Z6E0-F1
#
_cell.length_a   1.000
_cell.length_b   1.000
_cell.length_c   1.000
_cell.angle_alpha   90.00
_cell.angle_beta   90.00
_cell.angle_gamma   90.00
#
_symmetry.space_group_name_H-M   'P 1'
#
loop_
_entity.id
_entity.type
_entity.pdbx_description
1 polymer ?
#
loop_
_entity_poly.entity_id
_entity_poly.type
_entity_poly.pdbx_seq_one_letter_code
_entity_poly.pdbx_strand_id
1 'polypeptide(L)'
;MVSLGTNPGGHRIQSILKDGHKHLSGLDEAVLKNIGAGRELSAITRTSLGPNGMNKMVINHLDKHFITNDAATIVNELEVQHPAAKLLVLAARAQQEEIGDGANLTISFAGELLDKAEELIRMGLHPSEIIIGYTKAIHKTLEILEDLVEKGSENMDVRNMEEVLLRMRSAVASKQFGQEDVLCPLVADACIQVCPENPANFNVDNVRVAKLVGGSLHNSSVVRGMVLKNDAVGSIKKVENAMVAVFAGGVDTSATETKGTVLIHSAEHLENYAKTEEAKVEELIKSVADSGAKVIVSGAAVGDMALHFCERYKSLSQPNAGELGYADSVSVEEIGGARVTVVQNEEGGNLVATVVLRGSTDSILEDLERAVDDGVNTYKSMCRDSRIIPGAAATEVELAKRLKEFSLKETGLDQYAIAKFGESFEMVPRTLSENAGLGAMEIISSLYAEHAAGNVKVGIDLKEGSCKDASIMKIWDLYITKLDSSKRFLVHGFHGWWWVDALADVSLVDLVLLNNVFALLASSSLTRRTTSSKHTFDPTSLLGCQLKKKVRKHFFFLMKTQKKLYKAHAVEKTARQHQIMMMRHMHLEVQSGSEKKITSEESWIGKKNKWTDSNDSNATTSAFCGATGEDDDIMEKL
;
A
#
# COMPACT_ATOMS: atom_id res chain seq x y z
N MET A 1 49.06 -22.14 -28.40
CA MET A 1 48.00 -23.07 -27.95
C MET A 1 46.66 -22.52 -28.43
N VAL A 2 45.79 -23.36 -28.97
CA VAL A 2 44.54 -22.92 -29.62
C VAL A 2 43.43 -22.77 -28.57
N SER A 3 42.82 -21.60 -28.47
CA SER A 3 41.59 -21.41 -27.69
C SER A 3 40.38 -21.90 -28.48
N LEU A 4 39.99 -23.16 -28.26
CA LEU A 4 38.72 -23.71 -28.72
C LEU A 4 37.64 -23.43 -27.66
N GLY A 5 36.50 -22.85 -28.05
CA GLY A 5 35.34 -22.75 -27.14
C GLY A 5 34.48 -21.48 -27.17
N THR A 6 34.58 -20.59 -28.17
CA THR A 6 33.60 -19.48 -28.29
C THR A 6 32.22 -20.01 -28.69
N ASN A 7 31.25 -19.86 -27.80
CA ASN A 7 29.88 -20.36 -27.99
C ASN A 7 29.18 -19.65 -29.18
N PRO A 8 28.70 -20.35 -30.24
CA PRO A 8 28.29 -19.69 -31.50
C PRO A 8 27.02 -18.82 -31.44
N GLY A 9 26.28 -18.81 -30.32
CA GLY A 9 24.99 -18.12 -30.21
C GLY A 9 25.06 -16.60 -29.99
N GLY A 10 26.10 -16.11 -29.29
CA GLY A 10 26.09 -14.74 -28.74
C GLY A 10 26.07 -13.61 -29.77
N HIS A 11 26.62 -13.82 -30.97
CA HIS A 11 26.76 -12.76 -31.98
C HIS A 11 25.46 -12.39 -32.71
N ARG A 12 24.40 -13.21 -32.66
CA ARG A 12 23.12 -12.91 -33.37
C ARG A 12 22.21 -11.95 -32.63
N ILE A 13 22.28 -11.87 -31.31
CA ILE A 13 21.42 -10.98 -30.51
C ILE A 13 22.05 -9.59 -30.41
N GLN A 14 23.38 -9.50 -30.36
CA GLN A 14 24.10 -8.23 -30.26
C GLN A 14 23.92 -7.31 -31.47
N SER A 15 23.61 -7.84 -32.65
CA SER A 15 23.28 -7.04 -33.85
C SER A 15 21.79 -6.64 -33.97
N ILE A 16 20.93 -7.11 -33.06
CA ILE A 16 19.49 -6.83 -33.05
C ILE A 16 19.13 -5.79 -31.99
N LEU A 17 19.84 -5.79 -30.87
CA LEU A 17 19.62 -4.87 -29.76
C LEU A 17 20.49 -3.61 -29.88
N LYS A 18 20.00 -2.48 -29.37
CA LYS A 18 20.67 -1.17 -29.43
C LYS A 18 22.07 -1.22 -28.79
N ASP A 19 23.03 -0.51 -29.37
CA ASP A 19 24.39 -0.39 -28.85
C ASP A 19 24.41 -0.03 -27.34
N GLY A 20 25.25 -0.74 -26.59
CA GLY A 20 25.36 -0.60 -25.13
C GLY A 20 24.46 -1.51 -24.30
N HIS A 21 23.61 -2.33 -24.91
CA HIS A 21 22.87 -3.38 -24.19
C HIS A 21 23.82 -4.43 -23.58
N LYS A 22 23.43 -4.99 -22.43
CA LYS A 22 24.08 -6.16 -21.82
C LYS A 22 23.12 -7.33 -21.91
N HIS A 23 23.51 -8.40 -22.60
CA HIS A 23 22.79 -9.66 -22.58
C HIS A 23 23.61 -10.66 -21.75
N LEU A 24 23.03 -11.07 -20.62
CA LEU A 24 23.52 -12.18 -19.80
C LEU A 24 22.61 -13.38 -20.07
N SER A 25 23.17 -14.58 -20.13
CA SER A 25 22.46 -15.84 -20.31
C SER A 25 23.30 -16.99 -19.73
N GLY A 26 22.64 -18.00 -19.22
CA GLY A 26 23.24 -19.19 -18.65
C GLY A 26 23.20 -19.20 -17.12
N LEU A 27 23.32 -20.42 -16.59
CA LEU A 27 23.25 -20.73 -15.17
C LEU A 27 24.19 -19.84 -14.34
N ASP A 28 25.47 -19.78 -14.70
CA ASP A 28 26.50 -19.11 -13.90
C ASP A 28 26.47 -17.58 -14.05
N GLU A 29 26.22 -17.05 -15.25
CA GLU A 29 26.33 -15.62 -15.53
C GLU A 29 25.03 -14.83 -15.23
N ALA A 30 23.87 -15.47 -15.41
CA ALA A 30 22.56 -14.88 -15.13
C ALA A 30 21.97 -15.38 -13.80
N VAL A 31 21.75 -16.69 -13.66
CA VAL A 31 20.96 -17.24 -12.53
C VAL A 31 21.70 -17.12 -11.19
N LEU A 32 22.96 -17.59 -11.10
CA LEU A 32 23.74 -17.48 -9.86
C LEU A 32 24.00 -16.02 -9.46
N LYS A 33 24.11 -15.12 -10.44
CA LYS A 33 24.25 -13.67 -10.22
C LYS A 33 22.98 -13.04 -9.67
N ASN A 34 21.80 -13.43 -10.18
CA ASN A 34 20.51 -13.02 -9.64
C ASN A 34 20.33 -13.48 -8.19
N ILE A 35 20.69 -14.74 -7.90
CA ILE A 35 20.70 -15.30 -6.55
C ILE A 35 21.65 -14.52 -5.63
N GLY A 36 22.88 -14.25 -6.08
CA GLY A 36 23.87 -13.48 -5.35
C GLY A 36 23.36 -12.09 -4.92
N ALA A 37 22.74 -11.34 -5.84
CA ALA A 37 22.16 -10.04 -5.52
C ALA A 37 21.00 -10.11 -4.50
N GLY A 38 20.19 -11.18 -4.55
CA GLY A 38 19.14 -11.42 -3.55
C GLY A 38 19.70 -11.80 -2.17
N ARG A 39 20.74 -12.64 -2.15
CA ARG A 39 21.48 -13.02 -0.94
C ARG A 39 22.14 -11.80 -0.28
N GLU A 40 22.81 -10.94 -1.06
CA GLU A 40 23.45 -9.71 -0.56
C GLU A 40 22.43 -8.76 0.10
N LEU A 41 21.26 -8.55 -0.53
CA LEU A 41 20.20 -7.73 0.05
C LEU A 41 19.65 -8.33 1.36
N SER A 42 19.45 -9.65 1.40
CA SER A 42 19.05 -10.38 2.61
C SER A 42 20.10 -10.28 3.72
N ALA A 43 21.38 -10.44 3.39
CA ALA A 43 22.48 -10.33 4.35
C ALA A 43 22.56 -8.93 4.99
N ILE A 44 22.25 -7.86 4.23
CA ILE A 44 22.11 -6.52 4.80
C ILE A 44 20.99 -6.51 5.85
N THR A 45 19.77 -6.94 5.52
CA THR A 45 18.60 -6.81 6.43
C THR A 45 18.55 -7.83 7.56
N ARG A 46 19.21 -8.99 7.43
CA ARG A 46 19.21 -10.10 8.41
C ARG A 46 19.60 -9.67 9.83
N THR A 47 20.59 -8.78 9.95
CA THR A 47 21.05 -8.20 11.23
C THR A 47 20.02 -7.31 11.94
N SER A 48 18.90 -7.01 11.29
CA SER A 48 17.79 -6.22 11.82
C SER A 48 16.55 -7.09 12.14
N LEU A 49 16.66 -8.42 12.08
CA LEU A 49 15.55 -9.34 12.39
C LEU A 49 15.47 -9.65 13.89
N GLY A 50 14.27 -9.50 14.47
CA GLY A 50 13.95 -9.87 15.84
C GLY A 50 14.17 -8.75 16.88
N PRO A 51 13.87 -9.01 18.16
CA PRO A 51 13.91 -7.97 19.21
C PRO A 51 15.30 -7.38 19.46
N ASN A 52 16.35 -8.18 19.30
CA ASN A 52 17.75 -7.73 19.37
C ASN A 52 18.29 -7.28 17.99
N GLY A 53 17.42 -6.99 17.02
CA GLY A 53 17.78 -6.53 15.69
C GLY A 53 18.37 -5.12 15.71
N MET A 54 19.48 -4.91 15.00
CA MET A 54 20.19 -3.63 14.98
C MET A 54 19.52 -2.63 14.04
N ASN A 55 19.31 -1.40 14.55
CA ASN A 55 18.94 -0.24 13.74
C ASN A 55 20.07 0.11 12.74
N LYS A 56 19.70 0.39 11.49
CA LYS A 56 20.60 0.88 10.45
C LYS A 56 20.42 2.37 10.24
N MET A 57 21.54 3.07 10.05
CA MET A 57 21.54 4.43 9.52
C MET A 57 21.62 4.34 7.99
N VAL A 58 20.58 4.79 7.29
CA VAL A 58 20.54 4.92 5.83
C VAL A 58 20.57 6.42 5.49
N ILE A 59 21.42 6.80 4.54
CA ILE A 59 21.50 8.17 4.03
C ILE A 59 21.10 8.10 2.57
N ASN A 60 19.99 8.76 2.23
CA ASN A 60 19.49 8.79 0.85
C ASN A 60 20.20 9.91 0.05
N HIS A 61 20.05 9.94 -1.28
CA HIS A 61 20.68 10.90 -2.20
C HIS A 61 20.34 12.38 -1.94
N LEU A 62 19.37 12.66 -1.06
CA LEU A 62 18.98 14.00 -0.59
C LEU A 62 19.65 14.38 0.74
N ASP A 63 20.68 13.64 1.18
CA ASP A 63 21.33 13.73 2.50
C ASP A 63 20.38 13.57 3.70
N LYS A 64 19.12 13.16 3.50
CA LYS A 64 18.22 12.81 4.60
C LYS A 64 18.71 11.52 5.27
N HIS A 65 18.95 11.62 6.58
CA HIS A 65 19.29 10.49 7.43
C HIS A 65 18.03 9.80 7.94
N PHE A 66 17.98 8.48 7.79
CA PHE A 66 16.97 7.62 8.39
C PHE A 66 17.64 6.63 9.33
N ILE A 67 17.04 6.40 10.49
CA ILE A 67 17.46 5.36 11.44
C ILE A 67 16.26 4.43 11.63
N THR A 68 16.44 3.13 11.37
CA THR A 68 15.40 2.11 11.56
C THR A 68 15.97 0.68 11.46
N ASN A 69 15.31 -0.30 12.08
CA ASN A 69 15.52 -1.72 11.81
C ASN A 69 14.50 -2.30 10.81
N ASP A 70 13.56 -1.50 10.31
CA ASP A 70 12.53 -1.98 9.40
C ASP A 70 13.10 -2.27 8.01
N ALA A 71 13.03 -3.54 7.59
CA ALA A 71 13.65 -3.97 6.35
C ALA A 71 12.96 -3.39 5.12
N ALA A 72 11.63 -3.22 5.13
CA ALA A 72 10.92 -2.58 4.02
C ALA A 72 11.39 -1.12 3.84
N THR A 73 11.48 -0.36 4.92
CA THR A 73 12.02 1.00 4.93
C THR A 73 13.48 1.03 4.47
N ILE A 74 14.34 0.18 5.05
CA ILE A 74 15.77 0.07 4.67
C ILE A 74 15.93 -0.14 3.16
N VAL A 75 15.24 -1.10 2.56
CA VAL A 75 15.45 -1.44 1.15
C VAL A 75 14.78 -0.48 0.16
N ASN A 76 13.77 0.28 0.61
CA ASN A 76 13.19 1.38 -0.18
C ASN A 76 14.14 2.58 -0.26
N GLU A 77 14.82 2.94 0.84
CA GLU A 77 15.76 4.07 0.88
C GLU A 77 17.14 3.75 0.28
N LEU A 78 17.52 2.47 0.14
CA LEU A 78 18.83 2.04 -0.41
C LEU A 78 18.93 2.03 -1.96
N GLU A 79 17.91 2.50 -2.68
CA GLU A 79 17.88 2.64 -4.15
C GLU A 79 18.39 1.43 -4.97
N VAL A 80 17.88 0.23 -4.64
CA VAL A 80 18.31 -1.05 -5.24
C VAL A 80 18.16 -1.08 -6.78
N GLN A 81 19.30 -1.16 -7.48
CA GLN A 81 19.37 -1.16 -8.95
C GLN A 81 19.19 -2.55 -9.58
N HIS A 82 19.57 -3.63 -8.89
CA HIS A 82 19.58 -4.97 -9.48
C HIS A 82 18.16 -5.53 -9.66
N PRO A 83 17.73 -5.97 -10.86
CA PRO A 83 16.34 -6.38 -11.11
C PRO A 83 15.82 -7.46 -10.16
N ALA A 84 16.58 -8.55 -9.96
CA ALA A 84 16.18 -9.63 -9.06
C ALA A 84 16.03 -9.17 -7.59
N ALA A 85 16.94 -8.31 -7.11
CA ALA A 85 16.85 -7.76 -5.76
C ALA A 85 15.68 -6.78 -5.62
N LYS A 86 15.34 -6.03 -6.68
CA LYS A 86 14.17 -5.16 -6.73
C LYS A 86 12.84 -5.92 -6.63
N LEU A 87 12.77 -7.20 -7.06
CA LEU A 87 11.60 -8.04 -6.80
C LEU A 87 11.43 -8.32 -5.30
N LEU A 88 12.52 -8.53 -4.55
CA LEU A 88 12.47 -8.68 -3.09
C LEU A 88 12.02 -7.40 -2.38
N VAL A 89 12.47 -6.23 -2.87
CA VAL A 89 11.98 -4.91 -2.41
C VAL A 89 10.46 -4.79 -2.57
N LEU A 90 9.93 -5.16 -3.73
CA LEU A 90 8.49 -5.12 -4.00
C LEU A 90 7.71 -6.10 -3.11
N ALA A 91 8.23 -7.31 -2.88
CA ALA A 91 7.61 -8.29 -1.99
C ALA A 91 7.55 -7.81 -0.52
N ALA A 92 8.63 -7.19 -0.04
CA ALA A 92 8.70 -6.60 1.30
C ALA A 92 7.75 -5.42 1.47
N ARG A 93 7.66 -4.55 0.45
CA ARG A 93 6.71 -3.44 0.43
C ARG A 93 5.25 -3.93 0.45
N ALA A 94 4.93 -4.96 -0.33
CA ALA A 94 3.59 -5.57 -0.29
C ALA A 94 3.23 -6.14 1.09
N GLN A 95 4.19 -6.79 1.76
CA GLN A 95 4.03 -7.28 3.15
C GLN A 95 3.70 -6.13 4.11
N GLN A 96 4.38 -4.99 3.98
CA GLN A 96 4.14 -3.81 4.80
C GLN A 96 2.81 -3.11 4.51
N GLU A 97 2.37 -3.05 3.24
CA GLU A 97 1.09 -2.42 2.87
C GLU A 97 -0.14 -3.29 3.24
N GLU A 98 -0.06 -4.61 3.07
CA GLU A 98 -1.21 -5.51 3.28
C GLU A 98 -1.39 -5.93 4.75
N ILE A 99 -0.30 -6.31 5.43
CA ILE A 99 -0.27 -6.82 6.81
C ILE A 99 0.34 -5.82 7.79
N GLY A 100 1.45 -5.16 7.40
CA GLY A 100 2.21 -4.22 8.23
C GLY A 100 3.12 -4.87 9.28
N ASP A 101 3.40 -6.15 9.15
CA ASP A 101 4.44 -6.88 9.88
C ASP A 101 4.97 -8.02 8.99
N GLY A 102 6.15 -8.54 9.30
CA GLY A 102 6.78 -9.67 8.61
C GLY A 102 7.76 -9.28 7.50
N ALA A 103 7.95 -7.99 7.19
CA ALA A 103 8.82 -7.55 6.08
C ALA A 103 10.28 -8.06 6.22
N ASN A 104 10.83 -8.00 7.44
CA ASN A 104 12.17 -8.51 7.76
C ASN A 104 12.26 -10.03 7.53
N LEU A 105 11.21 -10.79 7.89
CA LEU A 105 11.12 -12.23 7.65
C LEU A 105 11.06 -12.53 6.16
N THR A 106 10.20 -11.82 5.40
CA THR A 106 10.02 -12.02 3.96
C THR A 106 11.34 -11.82 3.19
N ILE A 107 12.08 -10.74 3.44
CA ILE A 107 13.38 -10.53 2.76
C ILE A 107 14.42 -11.56 3.20
N SER A 108 14.50 -11.83 4.51
CA SER A 108 15.52 -12.75 5.05
C SER A 108 15.33 -14.17 4.50
N PHE A 109 14.10 -14.67 4.57
CA PHE A 109 13.71 -16.01 4.09
C PHE A 109 13.82 -16.13 2.57
N ALA A 110 13.48 -15.08 1.81
CA ALA A 110 13.71 -15.06 0.36
C ALA A 110 15.19 -15.27 0.01
N GLY A 111 16.10 -14.59 0.72
CA GLY A 111 17.53 -14.75 0.52
C GLY A 111 18.04 -16.14 0.88
N GLU A 112 17.56 -16.74 1.97
CA GLU A 112 17.95 -18.11 2.34
C GLU A 112 17.37 -19.14 1.35
N LEU A 113 16.15 -18.96 0.85
CA LEU A 113 15.59 -19.81 -0.21
C LEU A 113 16.42 -19.76 -1.50
N LEU A 114 16.89 -18.58 -1.90
CA LEU A 114 17.78 -18.42 -3.06
C LEU A 114 19.15 -19.07 -2.79
N ASP A 115 19.69 -18.96 -1.58
CA ASP A 115 20.93 -19.63 -1.16
C ASP A 115 20.83 -21.16 -1.25
N LYS A 116 19.75 -21.73 -0.74
CA LYS A 116 19.46 -23.17 -0.82
C LYS A 116 19.14 -23.63 -2.25
N ALA A 117 18.61 -22.75 -3.11
CA ALA A 117 18.44 -23.04 -4.53
C ALA A 117 19.80 -23.09 -5.26
N GLU A 118 20.76 -22.22 -4.92
CA GLU A 118 22.12 -22.27 -5.47
C GLU A 118 22.85 -23.57 -5.08
N GLU A 119 22.68 -24.07 -3.85
CA GLU A 119 23.21 -25.39 -3.46
C GLU A 119 22.68 -26.51 -4.37
N LEU A 120 21.37 -26.55 -4.62
CA LEU A 120 20.72 -27.55 -5.48
C LEU A 120 21.14 -27.44 -6.95
N ILE A 121 21.28 -26.21 -7.46
CA ILE A 121 21.79 -25.92 -8.81
C ILE A 121 23.23 -26.45 -8.95
N ARG A 122 24.09 -26.20 -7.96
CA ARG A 122 25.48 -26.72 -7.93
C ARG A 122 25.54 -28.25 -7.80
N MET A 123 24.53 -28.88 -7.21
CA MET A 123 24.35 -30.35 -7.22
C MET A 123 23.84 -30.90 -8.56
N GLY A 124 23.47 -30.04 -9.51
CA GLY A 124 23.05 -30.42 -10.87
C GLY A 124 21.53 -30.54 -11.08
N LEU A 125 20.70 -30.09 -10.14
CA LEU A 125 19.24 -30.03 -10.35
C LEU A 125 18.88 -28.85 -11.27
N HIS A 126 17.91 -29.07 -12.15
CA HIS A 126 17.44 -28.01 -13.05
C HIS A 126 16.54 -27.01 -12.28
N PRO A 127 16.64 -25.68 -12.51
CA PRO A 127 15.82 -24.70 -11.80
C PRO A 127 14.30 -24.97 -11.82
N SER A 128 13.77 -25.52 -12.92
CA SER A 128 12.36 -25.92 -13.03
C SER A 128 11.94 -27.00 -12.02
N GLU A 129 12.81 -27.94 -11.69
CA GLU A 129 12.55 -29.00 -10.72
C GLU A 129 12.56 -28.44 -9.29
N ILE A 130 13.48 -27.52 -9.01
CA ILE A 130 13.56 -26.78 -7.75
C ILE A 130 12.26 -25.98 -7.52
N ILE A 131 11.76 -25.29 -8.54
CA ILE A 131 10.49 -24.55 -8.47
C ILE A 131 9.31 -25.50 -8.15
N ILE A 132 9.26 -26.68 -8.77
CA ILE A 132 8.20 -27.68 -8.50
C ILE A 132 8.28 -28.18 -7.05
N GLY A 133 9.47 -28.54 -6.58
CA GLY A 133 9.70 -28.99 -5.20
C GLY A 133 9.37 -27.92 -4.16
N TYR A 134 9.81 -26.67 -4.37
CA TYR A 134 9.46 -25.54 -3.49
C TYR A 134 7.95 -25.27 -3.51
N THR A 135 7.30 -25.34 -4.67
CA THR A 135 5.83 -25.20 -4.77
C THR A 135 5.10 -26.27 -3.97
N LYS A 136 5.54 -27.53 -4.01
CA LYS A 136 5.00 -28.60 -3.15
C LYS A 136 5.25 -28.31 -1.65
N ALA A 137 6.46 -27.86 -1.31
CA ALA A 137 6.84 -27.57 0.07
C ALA A 137 6.02 -26.42 0.68
N ILE A 138 5.76 -25.33 -0.06
CA ILE A 138 4.94 -24.22 0.47
C ILE A 138 3.48 -24.64 0.64
N HIS A 139 2.89 -25.42 -0.29
CA HIS A 139 1.53 -25.96 -0.06
C HIS A 139 1.46 -26.78 1.23
N LYS A 140 2.45 -27.65 1.48
CA LYS A 140 2.52 -28.42 2.73
C LYS A 140 2.77 -27.52 3.96
N THR A 141 3.52 -26.43 3.79
CA THR A 141 3.75 -25.41 4.84
C THR A 141 2.42 -24.76 5.26
N LEU A 142 1.55 -24.42 4.29
CA LEU A 142 0.22 -23.85 4.60
C LEU A 142 -0.64 -24.82 5.42
N GLU A 143 -0.68 -26.11 5.03
CA GLU A 143 -1.40 -27.15 5.78
C GLU A 143 -0.86 -27.30 7.21
N ILE A 144 0.47 -27.32 7.39
CA ILE A 144 1.09 -27.43 8.71
C ILE A 144 0.83 -26.18 9.55
N LEU A 145 0.85 -24.99 8.97
CA LEU A 145 0.55 -23.74 9.67
C LEU A 145 -0.87 -23.73 10.25
N GLU A 146 -1.85 -24.33 9.56
CA GLU A 146 -3.22 -24.49 10.09
C GLU A 146 -3.28 -25.43 11.29
N ASP A 147 -2.49 -26.52 11.29
CA ASP A 147 -2.37 -27.45 12.42
C ASP A 147 -1.69 -26.85 13.67
N LEU A 148 -0.91 -25.76 13.52
CA LEU A 148 -0.13 -25.14 14.60
C LEU A 148 -0.85 -23.99 15.32
N VAL A 149 -2.05 -23.62 14.89
CA VAL A 149 -2.87 -22.57 15.51
C VAL A 149 -3.26 -22.94 16.94
N GLU A 150 -3.15 -21.99 17.87
CA GLU A 150 -3.59 -22.19 19.25
C GLU A 150 -5.11 -22.29 19.32
N LYS A 151 -5.62 -23.36 19.94
CA LYS A 151 -7.06 -23.65 20.01
C LYS A 151 -7.78 -22.61 20.87
N GLY A 152 -8.85 -22.00 20.34
CA GLY A 152 -9.60 -20.95 21.01
C GLY A 152 -9.12 -19.54 20.68
N SER A 153 -7.97 -19.39 20.01
CA SER A 153 -7.46 -18.07 19.59
C SER A 153 -8.37 -17.38 18.56
N GLU A 154 -9.14 -18.16 17.81
CA GLU A 154 -10.13 -17.66 16.85
C GLU A 154 -11.28 -16.86 17.49
N ASN A 155 -11.51 -16.99 18.80
CA ASN A 155 -12.58 -16.32 19.54
C ASN A 155 -12.09 -15.18 20.45
N MET A 156 -10.82 -14.78 20.35
CA MET A 156 -10.24 -13.73 21.21
C MET A 156 -10.79 -12.34 20.86
N ASP A 157 -11.29 -11.61 21.86
CA ASP A 157 -11.91 -10.31 21.65
C ASP A 157 -10.86 -9.25 21.31
N VAL A 158 -11.13 -8.45 20.28
CA VAL A 158 -10.30 -7.32 19.86
C VAL A 158 -10.59 -6.04 20.67
N ARG A 159 -11.66 -6.02 21.47
CA ARG A 159 -11.95 -4.94 22.43
C ARG A 159 -11.40 -5.21 23.83
N ASN A 160 -10.96 -6.43 24.14
CA ASN A 160 -10.30 -6.74 25.40
C ASN A 160 -8.81 -6.33 25.35
N MET A 161 -8.43 -5.38 26.20
CA MET A 161 -7.07 -4.84 26.26
C MET A 161 -6.02 -5.92 26.54
N GLU A 162 -6.27 -6.86 27.48
CA GLU A 162 -5.28 -7.88 27.83
C GLU A 162 -4.98 -8.85 26.67
N GLU A 163 -6.02 -9.24 25.94
CA GLU A 163 -5.92 -10.13 24.78
C GLU A 163 -5.25 -9.45 23.59
N VAL A 164 -5.52 -8.16 23.37
CA VAL A 164 -4.82 -7.35 22.36
C VAL A 164 -3.34 -7.18 22.70
N LEU A 165 -3.01 -6.87 23.95
CA LEU A 165 -1.63 -6.73 24.42
C LEU A 165 -0.81 -8.01 24.20
N LEU A 166 -1.39 -9.18 24.48
CA LEU A 166 -0.73 -10.48 24.27
C LEU A 166 -0.31 -10.70 22.81
N ARG A 167 -1.13 -10.23 21.87
CA ARG A 167 -0.94 -10.38 20.42
C ARG A 167 -0.09 -9.28 19.78
N MET A 168 -0.03 -8.09 20.40
CA MET A 168 0.71 -6.92 19.88
C MET A 168 2.17 -6.87 20.35
N ARG A 169 2.48 -7.47 21.51
CA ARG A 169 3.81 -7.43 22.14
C ARG A 169 4.95 -7.84 21.23
N SER A 170 4.79 -8.92 20.46
CA SER A 170 5.83 -9.46 19.57
C SER A 170 6.21 -8.48 18.46
N ALA A 171 5.22 -7.92 17.76
CA ALA A 171 5.42 -6.94 16.69
C ALA A 171 6.14 -5.68 17.21
N VAL A 172 5.65 -5.08 18.30
CA VAL A 172 6.25 -3.85 18.87
C VAL A 172 7.63 -4.11 19.48
N ALA A 173 7.84 -5.24 20.17
CA ALA A 173 9.14 -5.60 20.72
C ALA A 173 10.20 -5.87 19.63
N SER A 174 9.80 -6.18 18.40
CA SER A 174 10.72 -6.27 17.25
C SER A 174 11.29 -4.92 16.82
N LYS A 175 10.64 -3.80 17.19
CA LYS A 175 11.06 -2.43 16.87
C LYS A 175 11.67 -1.72 18.08
N GLN A 176 11.02 -1.82 19.24
CA GLN A 176 11.35 -1.05 20.45
C GLN A 176 11.42 -1.98 21.67
N PHE A 177 12.42 -2.88 21.66
CA PHE A 177 12.64 -3.84 22.73
C PHE A 177 12.91 -3.16 24.09
N GLY A 178 12.20 -3.61 25.11
CA GLY A 178 12.21 -3.04 26.47
C GLY A 178 11.26 -1.85 26.66
N GLN A 179 10.47 -1.49 25.65
CA GLN A 179 9.44 -0.43 25.73
C GLN A 179 8.04 -0.92 25.33
N GLU A 180 7.87 -2.21 25.03
CA GLU A 180 6.60 -2.83 24.67
C GLU A 180 5.53 -2.67 25.77
N ASP A 181 5.94 -2.70 27.05
CA ASP A 181 5.03 -2.50 28.20
C ASP A 181 4.45 -1.08 28.28
N VAL A 182 5.03 -0.10 27.59
CA VAL A 182 4.57 1.30 27.54
C VAL A 182 3.85 1.58 26.22
N LEU A 183 4.41 1.13 25.10
CA LEU A 183 3.85 1.37 23.76
C LEU A 183 2.58 0.56 23.51
N CYS A 184 2.57 -0.75 23.80
CA CYS A 184 1.42 -1.59 23.48
C CYS A 184 0.12 -1.12 24.16
N PRO A 185 0.11 -0.68 25.45
CA PRO A 185 -1.10 -0.10 26.05
C PRO A 185 -1.62 1.16 25.37
N LEU A 186 -0.72 2.07 24.96
CA LEU A 186 -1.09 3.31 24.25
C LEU A 186 -1.69 3.00 22.88
N VAL A 187 -1.07 2.09 22.11
CA VAL A 187 -1.58 1.69 20.79
C VAL A 187 -2.90 0.92 20.93
N ALA A 188 -2.99 -0.01 21.88
CA ALA A 188 -4.21 -0.78 22.11
C ALA A 188 -5.40 0.12 22.52
N ASP A 189 -5.22 1.07 23.43
CA ASP A 189 -6.29 2.01 23.82
C ASP A 189 -6.77 2.86 22.63
N ALA A 190 -5.84 3.41 21.83
CA ALA A 190 -6.19 4.16 20.62
C ALA A 190 -6.95 3.29 19.59
N CYS A 191 -6.50 2.05 19.36
CA CYS A 191 -7.15 1.10 18.45
C CYS A 191 -8.54 0.67 18.93
N ILE A 192 -8.71 0.38 20.22
CA ILE A 192 -10.00 -0.04 20.81
C ILE A 192 -11.02 1.10 20.75
N GLN A 193 -10.60 2.34 21.04
CA GLN A 193 -11.47 3.53 20.94
C GLN A 193 -11.99 3.76 19.51
N VAL A 194 -11.14 3.51 18.51
CA VAL A 194 -11.45 3.67 17.07
C VAL A 194 -12.20 2.48 16.48
N CYS A 195 -12.24 1.34 17.18
CA CYS A 195 -12.78 0.10 16.63
C CYS A 195 -14.28 0.20 16.30
N PRO A 196 -14.69 0.11 15.02
CA PRO A 196 -16.10 0.14 14.64
C PRO A 196 -16.86 -1.09 15.18
N GLU A 197 -18.20 -1.06 15.08
CA GLU A 197 -19.06 -2.18 15.53
C GLU A 197 -18.63 -3.54 14.93
N ASN A 198 -18.31 -3.54 13.64
CA ASN A 198 -17.72 -4.68 12.92
C ASN A 198 -16.19 -4.48 12.77
N PRO A 199 -15.35 -5.23 13.51
CA PRO A 199 -13.89 -5.05 13.49
C PRO A 199 -13.24 -5.20 12.12
N ALA A 200 -13.79 -6.02 11.22
CA ALA A 200 -13.20 -6.27 9.90
C ALA A 200 -13.07 -5.00 9.03
N ASN A 201 -13.84 -3.96 9.33
CA ASN A 201 -13.79 -2.64 8.67
C ASN A 201 -12.87 -1.63 9.39
N PHE A 202 -12.01 -2.07 10.31
CA PHE A 202 -11.04 -1.21 10.98
C PHE A 202 -10.12 -0.51 9.97
N ASN A 203 -10.01 0.82 10.07
CA ASN A 203 -9.18 1.64 9.21
C ASN A 203 -7.95 2.16 9.98
N VAL A 204 -6.76 1.97 9.43
CA VAL A 204 -5.48 2.41 10.04
C VAL A 204 -5.43 3.95 10.11
N ASP A 205 -5.92 4.62 9.07
CA ASP A 205 -5.98 6.10 8.96
C ASP A 205 -6.77 6.81 10.07
N ASN A 206 -7.54 6.05 10.85
CA ASN A 206 -8.31 6.60 11.96
C ASN A 206 -7.46 6.70 13.25
N VAL A 207 -6.34 5.98 13.35
CA VAL A 207 -5.34 6.19 14.40
C VAL A 207 -4.26 7.11 13.84
N ARG A 208 -4.10 8.28 14.46
CA ARG A 208 -3.11 9.29 14.05
C ARG A 208 -1.97 9.37 15.06
N VAL A 209 -0.80 9.80 14.59
CA VAL A 209 0.40 9.97 15.44
C VAL A 209 0.82 11.43 15.45
N ALA A 210 0.93 12.02 16.64
CA ALA A 210 1.40 13.39 16.85
C ALA A 210 2.78 13.38 17.52
N LYS A 211 3.84 13.36 16.71
CA LYS A 211 5.24 13.48 17.16
C LYS A 211 5.53 14.86 17.75
N LEU A 212 5.83 14.96 19.05
CA LEU A 212 6.24 16.20 19.73
C LEU A 212 7.63 16.02 20.39
N VAL A 213 8.57 16.89 20.02
CA VAL A 213 9.96 16.84 20.48
C VAL A 213 10.07 17.25 21.95
N GLY A 214 10.98 16.61 22.67
CA GLY A 214 11.28 16.86 24.08
C GLY A 214 10.53 15.92 25.02
N GLY A 215 11.17 15.55 26.12
CA GLY A 215 10.68 14.55 27.07
C GLY A 215 11.10 13.11 26.72
N SER A 216 10.51 12.14 27.42
CA SER A 216 10.73 10.71 27.24
C SER A 216 9.44 10.02 26.77
N LEU A 217 9.57 8.78 26.26
CA LEU A 217 8.45 7.96 25.80
C LEU A 217 7.33 7.81 26.86
N HIS A 218 7.68 7.71 28.14
CA HIS A 218 6.71 7.62 29.24
C HIS A 218 5.79 8.84 29.40
N ASN A 219 6.13 9.98 28.77
CA ASN A 219 5.29 11.18 28.75
C ASN A 219 4.30 11.21 27.56
N SER A 220 4.26 10.13 26.77
CA SER A 220 3.32 9.96 25.65
C SER A 220 1.94 9.60 26.16
N SER A 221 0.89 10.02 25.44
CA SER A 221 -0.51 9.81 25.84
C SER A 221 -1.41 9.56 24.63
N VAL A 222 -2.57 8.97 24.87
CA VAL A 222 -3.63 8.85 23.86
C VAL A 222 -4.62 10.00 24.06
N VAL A 223 -4.97 10.68 22.98
CA VAL A 223 -6.01 11.71 22.93
C VAL A 223 -7.20 11.18 22.14
N ARG A 224 -8.39 11.27 22.77
CA ARG A 224 -9.69 10.96 22.18
C ARG A 224 -10.14 12.04 21.21
N GLY A 225 -9.60 11.98 19.99
CA GLY A 225 -9.83 12.94 18.93
C GLY A 225 -8.55 13.24 18.14
N MET A 226 -8.33 14.51 17.83
CA MET A 226 -7.25 14.97 16.94
C MET A 226 -6.32 15.97 17.62
N VAL A 227 -5.00 15.77 17.47
CA VAL A 227 -3.98 16.73 17.94
C VAL A 227 -3.28 17.37 16.73
N LEU A 228 -3.39 18.71 16.65
CA LEU A 228 -2.77 19.52 15.61
C LEU A 228 -1.52 20.21 16.17
N LYS A 229 -0.41 20.14 15.44
CA LYS A 229 0.86 20.80 15.83
C LYS A 229 0.86 22.32 15.61
N ASN A 230 -0.26 22.88 15.18
CA ASN A 230 -0.45 24.31 14.94
C ASN A 230 -1.08 24.95 16.18
N ASP A 231 -0.66 26.18 16.47
CA ASP A 231 -1.30 27.04 17.46
C ASP A 231 -2.60 27.64 16.89
N ALA A 232 -3.51 28.09 17.76
CA ALA A 232 -4.68 28.86 17.35
C ALA A 232 -4.25 30.28 16.95
N VAL A 233 -4.80 30.79 15.84
CA VAL A 233 -4.45 32.13 15.33
C VAL A 233 -5.13 33.24 16.15
N GLY A 234 -6.33 32.99 16.70
CA GLY A 234 -7.10 33.96 17.49
C GLY A 234 -6.77 33.96 18.99
N SER A 235 -7.22 35.00 19.69
CA SER A 235 -7.02 35.16 21.15
C SER A 235 -7.71 34.10 22.03
N ILE A 236 -8.75 33.42 21.54
CA ILE A 236 -9.49 32.39 22.30
C ILE A 236 -8.76 31.05 22.21
N LYS A 237 -8.22 30.58 23.35
CA LYS A 237 -7.43 29.34 23.45
C LYS A 237 -8.16 28.11 24.01
N LYS A 238 -9.39 28.25 24.51
CA LYS A 238 -10.21 27.13 24.97
C LYS A 238 -11.69 27.38 24.64
N VAL A 239 -12.35 26.38 24.08
CA VAL A 239 -13.78 26.36 23.78
C VAL A 239 -14.38 25.02 24.20
N GLU A 240 -15.53 25.05 24.87
CA GLU A 240 -16.30 23.87 25.27
C GLU A 240 -17.61 23.80 24.47
N ASN A 241 -18.05 22.58 24.16
CA ASN A 241 -19.18 22.22 23.29
C ASN A 241 -19.10 22.99 21.96
N ALA A 242 -18.01 22.79 21.24
CA ALA A 242 -17.66 23.49 20.02
C ALA A 242 -18.41 22.90 18.80
N MET A 243 -19.29 23.71 18.21
CA MET A 243 -19.65 23.51 16.80
C MET A 243 -18.49 24.00 15.93
N VAL A 244 -18.04 23.14 15.02
CA VAL A 244 -16.82 23.32 14.21
C VAL A 244 -17.21 23.44 12.74
N ALA A 245 -16.81 24.52 12.09
CA ALA A 245 -16.91 24.69 10.64
C ALA A 245 -15.56 24.38 9.98
N VAL A 246 -15.54 23.58 8.91
CA VAL A 246 -14.31 23.20 8.20
C VAL A 246 -14.35 23.72 6.77
N PHE A 247 -13.44 24.63 6.42
CA PHE A 247 -13.32 25.19 5.07
C PHE A 247 -12.05 24.68 4.39
N ALA A 248 -12.18 24.17 3.17
CA ALA A 248 -11.02 23.75 2.37
C ALA A 248 -10.18 24.95 1.87
N GLY A 249 -10.82 26.11 1.66
CA GLY A 249 -10.17 27.36 1.30
C GLY A 249 -9.71 28.19 2.50
N GLY A 250 -8.94 29.24 2.21
CA GLY A 250 -8.60 30.29 3.18
C GLY A 250 -9.82 31.12 3.57
N VAL A 251 -9.76 31.75 4.74
CA VAL A 251 -10.80 32.69 5.20
C VAL A 251 -10.25 34.10 5.03
N ASP A 252 -10.49 34.68 3.86
CA ASP A 252 -10.01 36.01 3.47
C ASP A 252 -10.91 36.63 2.39
N THR A 253 -10.56 37.81 1.89
CA THR A 253 -11.28 38.45 0.76
C THR A 253 -11.26 37.53 -0.47
N SER A 254 -12.41 37.43 -1.16
CA SER A 254 -12.59 36.45 -2.24
C SER A 254 -11.84 36.87 -3.51
N ALA A 255 -10.59 36.40 -3.62
CA ALA A 255 -9.81 36.51 -4.84
C ALA A 255 -10.57 35.89 -6.02
N THR A 256 -10.68 36.64 -7.12
CA THR A 256 -11.36 36.16 -8.34
C THR A 256 -10.49 35.14 -9.06
N GLU A 257 -11.06 33.97 -9.41
CA GLU A 257 -10.32 32.89 -10.09
C GLU A 257 -9.73 33.33 -11.45
N THR A 258 -10.37 34.31 -12.09
CA THR A 258 -9.83 34.98 -13.27
C THR A 258 -9.23 36.33 -12.89
N LYS A 259 -8.17 36.76 -13.58
CA LYS A 259 -7.53 38.06 -13.36
C LYS A 259 -8.48 39.22 -13.71
N GLY A 260 -9.31 39.64 -12.75
CA GLY A 260 -10.13 40.84 -12.84
C GLY A 260 -9.31 42.10 -12.55
N THR A 261 -9.14 42.97 -13.54
CA THR A 261 -8.53 44.29 -13.33
C THR A 261 -9.59 45.31 -12.95
N VAL A 262 -9.62 45.73 -11.68
CA VAL A 262 -10.48 46.82 -11.22
C VAL A 262 -9.87 48.16 -11.63
N LEU A 263 -10.56 48.91 -12.49
CA LEU A 263 -10.12 50.24 -12.92
C LEU A 263 -10.65 51.33 -11.98
N ILE A 264 -9.76 51.89 -11.16
CA ILE A 264 -10.08 52.96 -10.21
C ILE A 264 -9.76 54.31 -10.86
N HIS A 265 -10.81 55.09 -11.16
CA HIS A 265 -10.67 56.38 -11.86
C HIS A 265 -10.81 57.62 -10.95
N SER A 266 -11.27 57.46 -9.70
CA SER A 266 -11.45 58.56 -8.74
C SER A 266 -11.14 58.13 -7.30
N ALA A 267 -10.89 59.09 -6.42
CA ALA A 267 -10.65 58.84 -5.00
C ALA A 267 -11.87 58.22 -4.31
N GLU A 268 -13.09 58.66 -4.64
CA GLU A 268 -14.35 58.11 -4.12
C GLU A 268 -14.53 56.63 -4.50
N HIS A 269 -14.10 56.22 -5.71
CA HIS A 269 -14.14 54.82 -6.11
C HIS A 269 -13.17 53.95 -5.30
N LEU A 270 -12.02 54.50 -4.90
CA LEU A 270 -11.05 53.80 -4.06
C LEU A 270 -11.60 53.60 -2.63
N GLU A 271 -12.15 54.66 -2.04
CA GLU A 271 -12.72 54.60 -0.68
C GLU A 271 -13.95 53.67 -0.62
N ASN A 272 -14.82 53.71 -1.63
CA ASN A 272 -15.97 52.81 -1.72
C ASN A 272 -15.56 51.36 -1.99
N TYR A 273 -14.49 51.11 -2.74
CA TYR A 273 -13.96 49.76 -2.97
C TYR A 273 -13.51 49.13 -1.64
N ALA A 274 -12.67 49.84 -0.88
CA ALA A 274 -12.18 49.37 0.43
C ALA A 274 -13.34 49.06 1.40
N LYS A 275 -14.31 49.98 1.54
CA LYS A 275 -15.50 49.76 2.40
C LYS A 275 -16.38 48.60 1.93
N THR A 276 -16.46 48.35 0.62
CA THR A 276 -17.24 47.23 0.07
C THR A 276 -16.52 45.89 0.29
N GLU A 277 -15.19 45.89 0.27
CA GLU A 277 -14.38 44.71 0.58
C GLU A 277 -14.49 44.36 2.08
N GLU A 278 -14.33 45.34 2.97
CA GLU A 278 -14.57 45.18 4.42
C GLU A 278 -15.99 44.68 4.71
N ALA A 279 -17.02 45.28 4.11
CA ALA A 279 -18.41 44.90 4.32
C ALA A 279 -18.72 43.47 3.83
N LYS A 280 -18.08 43.00 2.76
CA LYS A 280 -18.21 41.60 2.30
C LYS A 280 -17.56 40.61 3.24
N VAL A 281 -16.38 40.95 3.78
CA VAL A 281 -15.73 40.11 4.81
C VAL A 281 -16.60 40.08 6.06
N GLU A 282 -17.13 41.21 6.52
CA GLU A 282 -18.04 41.25 7.66
C GLU A 282 -19.36 40.48 7.41
N GLU A 283 -19.98 40.59 6.22
CA GLU A 283 -21.17 39.83 5.84
C GLU A 283 -20.92 38.32 5.85
N LEU A 284 -19.80 37.87 5.24
CA LEU A 284 -19.37 36.48 5.32
C LEU A 284 -19.22 36.07 6.79
N ILE A 285 -18.45 36.81 7.58
CA ILE A 285 -18.11 36.50 8.98
C ILE A 285 -19.27 36.69 9.97
N LYS A 286 -20.42 37.17 9.51
CA LYS A 286 -21.65 37.18 10.29
C LYS A 286 -22.45 35.87 10.15
N SER A 287 -22.28 35.13 9.06
CA SER A 287 -23.27 34.13 8.65
C SER A 287 -23.17 32.72 9.32
N VAL A 288 -22.00 32.24 9.78
CA VAL A 288 -21.84 31.25 10.89
C VAL A 288 -21.58 31.87 12.27
N ALA A 289 -21.58 33.20 12.40
CA ALA A 289 -21.99 33.77 13.69
C ALA A 289 -23.46 33.37 13.92
N ASP A 290 -24.29 33.62 12.92
CA ASP A 290 -25.71 33.30 12.91
C ASP A 290 -26.00 31.78 12.89
N SER A 291 -25.15 30.94 12.30
CA SER A 291 -25.29 29.46 12.35
C SER A 291 -24.54 28.79 13.52
N GLY A 292 -23.83 29.54 14.36
CA GLY A 292 -23.37 29.12 15.69
C GLY A 292 -22.03 28.39 15.84
N ALA A 293 -21.19 28.29 14.81
CA ALA A 293 -19.90 27.58 14.91
C ALA A 293 -18.83 28.41 15.62
N LYS A 294 -18.49 27.97 16.82
CA LYS A 294 -17.50 28.59 17.72
C LYS A 294 -16.05 28.44 17.23
N VAL A 295 -15.78 27.47 16.35
CA VAL A 295 -14.43 27.15 15.86
C VAL A 295 -14.44 27.03 14.34
N ILE A 296 -13.46 27.65 13.68
CA ILE A 296 -13.13 27.39 12.28
C ILE A 296 -11.87 26.53 12.21
N VAL A 297 -11.89 25.54 11.32
CA VAL A 297 -10.68 24.97 10.70
C VAL A 297 -10.63 25.42 9.24
N SER A 298 -9.53 26.06 8.83
CA SER A 298 -9.28 26.45 7.43
C SER A 298 -8.11 25.66 6.86
N GLY A 299 -8.23 25.24 5.60
CA GLY A 299 -7.18 24.55 4.85
C GLY A 299 -6.08 25.47 4.32
N ALA A 300 -6.21 26.79 4.45
CA ALA A 300 -5.19 27.76 4.05
C ALA A 300 -5.10 28.92 5.05
N ALA A 301 -4.43 30.02 4.68
CA ALA A 301 -4.28 31.18 5.54
C ALA A 301 -5.64 31.86 5.84
N VAL A 302 -5.70 32.50 7.01
CA VAL A 302 -6.78 33.39 7.44
C VAL A 302 -6.24 34.82 7.38
N GLY A 303 -6.94 35.72 6.71
CA GLY A 303 -6.53 37.13 6.58
C GLY A 303 -6.71 37.91 7.87
N ASP A 304 -5.86 38.92 8.12
CA ASP A 304 -5.91 39.74 9.34
C ASP A 304 -7.26 40.47 9.51
N MET A 305 -7.84 40.94 8.40
CA MET A 305 -9.17 41.58 8.39
C MET A 305 -10.24 40.58 8.82
N ALA A 306 -10.18 39.35 8.30
CA ALA A 306 -11.09 38.28 8.71
C ALA A 306 -10.92 37.99 10.21
N LEU A 307 -9.69 37.84 10.69
CA LEU A 307 -9.38 37.57 12.09
C LEU A 307 -9.93 38.64 13.05
N HIS A 308 -9.81 39.91 12.70
CA HIS A 308 -10.40 41.00 13.48
C HIS A 308 -11.93 40.85 13.63
N PHE A 309 -12.63 40.49 12.56
CA PHE A 309 -14.07 40.22 12.63
C PHE A 309 -14.39 38.88 13.35
N CYS A 310 -13.53 37.85 13.25
CA CYS A 310 -13.64 36.61 14.05
C CYS A 310 -13.76 36.93 15.54
N GLU A 311 -12.84 37.74 16.06
CA GLU A 311 -12.76 38.08 17.48
C GLU A 311 -13.94 38.96 17.92
N ARG A 312 -14.40 39.85 17.04
CA ARG A 312 -15.54 40.73 17.29
C ARG A 312 -16.87 39.97 17.38
N TYR A 313 -17.10 38.99 16.51
CA TYR A 313 -18.37 38.28 16.39
C TYR A 313 -18.42 36.90 17.09
N LYS A 314 -17.27 36.37 17.54
CA LYS A 314 -17.13 35.11 18.31
C LYS A 314 -17.65 33.83 17.63
N SER A 315 -17.99 33.87 16.34
CA SER A 315 -18.38 32.78 15.42
C SER A 315 -18.53 33.43 14.01
N LEU A 316 -18.61 32.68 12.88
CA LEU A 316 -18.12 33.19 11.56
C LEU A 316 -18.99 33.10 10.26
N SER A 317 -18.69 32.31 9.22
CA SER A 317 -19.36 32.24 7.88
C SER A 317 -20.14 30.96 7.46
N GLN A 318 -21.37 31.08 6.92
CA GLN A 318 -22.43 30.05 6.78
C GLN A 318 -22.01 28.70 6.13
N PRO A 319 -21.92 27.60 6.90
CA PRO A 319 -22.24 26.25 6.42
C PRO A 319 -23.75 26.00 6.52
N ASN A 320 -24.25 24.99 5.80
CA ASN A 320 -25.58 24.48 6.10
C ASN A 320 -25.58 23.82 7.49
N ALA A 321 -26.72 23.83 8.20
CA ALA A 321 -26.81 23.26 9.55
C ALA A 321 -26.47 21.74 9.64
N GLY A 322 -26.40 21.03 8.51
CA GLY A 322 -25.96 19.64 8.40
C GLY A 322 -24.47 19.44 8.06
N GLU A 323 -23.70 20.51 7.88
CA GLU A 323 -22.26 20.49 7.53
C GLU A 323 -21.37 20.87 8.73
N LEU A 324 -21.98 21.21 9.87
CA LEU A 324 -21.27 21.51 11.12
C LEU A 324 -20.79 20.24 11.81
N GLY A 325 -19.49 20.19 12.10
CA GLY A 325 -18.92 19.22 13.03
C GLY A 325 -19.21 19.59 14.48
N TYR A 326 -19.05 18.62 15.38
CA TYR A 326 -19.19 18.82 16.82
C TYR A 326 -17.98 18.22 17.56
N ALA A 327 -17.47 18.94 18.56
CA ALA A 327 -16.42 18.50 19.47
C ALA A 327 -16.70 19.02 20.89
N ASP A 328 -16.51 18.19 21.90
CA ASP A 328 -16.79 18.56 23.30
C ASP A 328 -15.80 19.60 23.83
N SER A 329 -14.53 19.50 23.45
CA SER A 329 -13.57 20.56 23.73
C SER A 329 -12.55 20.79 22.62
N VAL A 330 -12.15 22.04 22.46
CA VAL A 330 -11.02 22.47 21.65
C VAL A 330 -10.14 23.36 22.54
N SER A 331 -8.92 22.93 22.83
CA SER A 331 -7.97 23.64 23.69
C SER A 331 -6.60 23.77 23.02
N VAL A 332 -5.93 24.90 23.25
CA VAL A 332 -4.50 25.03 22.99
C VAL A 332 -3.75 24.68 24.26
N GLU A 333 -2.96 23.62 24.20
CA GLU A 333 -2.13 23.14 25.30
C GLU A 333 -0.64 23.29 24.98
N GLU A 334 0.18 23.49 26.00
CA GLU A 334 1.64 23.55 25.85
C GLU A 334 2.26 22.23 26.30
N ILE A 335 2.49 21.34 25.33
CA ILE A 335 2.99 19.99 25.56
C ILE A 335 4.49 19.98 25.29
N GLY A 336 5.28 20.23 26.32
CA GLY A 336 6.75 20.18 26.25
C GLY A 336 7.41 21.40 25.59
N GLY A 337 6.79 22.58 25.65
CA GLY A 337 7.25 23.79 24.96
C GLY A 337 6.73 23.92 23.52
N ALA A 338 6.09 22.87 22.98
CA ALA A 338 5.30 22.97 21.76
C ALA A 338 3.85 23.35 22.11
N ARG A 339 3.34 24.43 21.52
CA ARG A 339 1.90 24.74 21.54
C ARG A 339 1.20 23.86 20.52
N VAL A 340 0.18 23.13 20.96
CA VAL A 340 -0.61 22.21 20.14
C VAL A 340 -2.09 22.46 20.37
N THR A 341 -2.89 22.35 19.32
CA THR A 341 -4.36 22.43 19.42
C THR A 341 -4.91 21.01 19.55
N VAL A 342 -5.53 20.73 20.68
CA VAL A 342 -6.13 19.44 21.04
C VAL A 342 -7.64 19.55 20.81
N VAL A 343 -8.18 18.71 19.94
CA VAL A 343 -9.62 18.57 19.69
C VAL A 343 -10.07 17.26 20.32
N GLN A 344 -10.90 17.35 21.36
CA GLN A 344 -11.40 16.20 22.10
C GLN A 344 -12.90 16.02 21.94
N ASN A 345 -13.32 14.76 21.98
CA ASN A 345 -14.71 14.35 22.05
C ASN A 345 -14.79 13.19 23.05
N GLU A 346 -15.58 13.36 24.10
CA GLU A 346 -15.77 12.41 25.19
C GLU A 346 -17.13 11.71 25.07
N GLU A 347 -18.16 12.40 24.55
CA GLU A 347 -19.52 11.89 24.38
C GLU A 347 -19.80 11.44 22.93
N GLY A 348 -19.01 10.48 22.44
CA GLY A 348 -19.22 9.93 21.10
C GLY A 348 -18.34 8.73 20.76
N GLY A 349 -18.82 7.90 19.84
CA GLY A 349 -18.02 6.85 19.20
C GLY A 349 -16.98 7.48 18.28
N ASN A 350 -15.82 7.84 18.85
CA ASN A 350 -14.76 8.52 18.13
C ASN A 350 -14.21 7.68 16.99
N LEU A 351 -14.50 8.13 15.76
CA LEU A 351 -13.90 7.56 14.56
C LEU A 351 -12.41 7.88 14.41
N VAL A 352 -11.82 8.69 15.29
CA VAL A 352 -10.40 9.09 15.27
C VAL A 352 -9.83 9.16 16.69
N ALA A 353 -8.64 8.60 16.88
CA ALA A 353 -7.83 8.77 18.08
C ALA A 353 -6.40 9.18 17.69
N THR A 354 -5.73 9.96 18.53
CA THR A 354 -4.36 10.41 18.28
C THR A 354 -3.41 9.97 19.39
N VAL A 355 -2.38 9.21 19.03
CA VAL A 355 -1.25 8.87 19.91
C VAL A 355 -0.25 10.03 19.88
N VAL A 356 -0.10 10.72 20.99
CA VAL A 356 0.86 11.82 21.16
C VAL A 356 2.19 11.24 21.62
N LEU A 357 3.15 11.11 20.70
CA LEU A 357 4.48 10.56 20.99
C LEU A 357 5.45 11.64 21.45
N ARG A 358 6.18 11.35 22.53
CA ARG A 358 7.22 12.19 23.13
C ARG A 358 8.58 11.52 23.06
N GLY A 359 9.59 12.26 22.62
CA GLY A 359 10.94 11.73 22.43
C GLY A 359 11.99 12.84 22.35
N SER A 360 13.24 12.51 22.67
CA SER A 360 14.34 13.48 22.79
C SER A 360 14.83 14.03 21.46
N THR A 361 14.68 13.28 20.36
CA THR A 361 15.09 13.67 19.00
C THR A 361 14.07 13.21 17.95
N ASP A 362 14.03 13.90 16.81
CA ASP A 362 13.14 13.53 15.70
C ASP A 362 13.40 12.12 15.17
N SER A 363 14.66 11.66 15.13
CA SER A 363 15.00 10.31 14.68
C SER A 363 14.42 9.23 15.58
N ILE A 364 14.39 9.45 16.90
CA ILE A 364 13.72 8.53 17.84
C ILE A 364 12.20 8.61 17.66
N LEU A 365 11.63 9.79 17.43
CA LEU A 365 10.20 9.95 17.16
C LEU A 365 9.75 9.31 15.84
N GLU A 366 10.57 9.32 14.78
CA GLU A 366 10.30 8.58 13.54
C GLU A 366 10.37 7.05 13.76
N ASP A 367 11.26 6.55 14.61
CA ASP A 367 11.37 5.11 14.93
C ASP A 367 10.22 4.63 15.84
N LEU A 368 9.80 5.46 16.80
CA LEU A 368 8.62 5.23 17.64
C LEU A 368 7.31 5.31 16.85
N GLU A 369 7.19 6.23 15.89
CA GLU A 369 6.03 6.33 14.99
C GLU A 369 5.86 5.04 14.16
N ARG A 370 6.94 4.50 13.58
CA ARG A 370 6.90 3.20 12.90
C ARG A 370 6.48 2.06 13.83
N ALA A 371 6.99 2.03 15.06
CA ALA A 371 6.57 1.01 16.05
C ALA A 371 5.08 1.11 16.43
N VAL A 372 4.51 2.33 16.42
CA VAL A 372 3.06 2.53 16.56
C VAL A 372 2.32 2.06 15.31
N ASP A 373 2.76 2.44 14.11
CA ASP A 373 2.13 2.06 12.84
C ASP A 373 2.09 0.53 12.65
N ASP A 374 3.17 -0.18 12.99
CA ASP A 374 3.21 -1.64 12.98
C ASP A 374 2.27 -2.23 14.03
N GLY A 375 2.17 -1.63 15.23
CA GLY A 375 1.19 -2.01 16.25
C GLY A 375 -0.26 -1.86 15.77
N VAL A 376 -0.60 -0.74 15.13
CA VAL A 376 -1.94 -0.48 14.56
C VAL A 376 -2.24 -1.44 13.40
N ASN A 377 -1.26 -1.74 12.54
CA ASN A 377 -1.41 -2.72 11.47
C ASN A 377 -1.53 -4.16 12.00
N THR A 378 -0.84 -4.48 13.09
CA THR A 378 -1.01 -5.76 13.81
C THR A 378 -2.43 -5.85 14.37
N TYR A 379 -2.99 -4.78 14.95
CA TYR A 379 -4.40 -4.72 15.38
C TYR A 379 -5.38 -4.91 14.20
N LYS A 380 -5.20 -4.20 13.08
CA LYS A 380 -5.95 -4.41 11.82
C LYS A 380 -5.92 -5.87 11.38
N SER A 381 -4.78 -6.55 11.53
CA SER A 381 -4.61 -7.96 11.19
C SER A 381 -5.38 -8.87 12.15
N MET A 382 -5.34 -8.62 13.48
CA MET A 382 -6.18 -9.32 14.47
C MET A 382 -7.68 -9.19 14.17
N CYS A 383 -8.13 -8.01 13.75
CA CYS A 383 -9.52 -7.72 13.40
C CYS A 383 -10.01 -8.47 12.14
N ARG A 384 -9.10 -8.99 11.31
CA ARG A 384 -9.41 -9.85 10.17
C ARG A 384 -9.33 -11.33 10.52
N ASP A 385 -8.30 -11.71 11.28
CA ASP A 385 -8.05 -13.08 11.72
C ASP A 385 -7.31 -13.03 13.07
N SER A 386 -8.00 -13.42 14.15
CA SER A 386 -7.46 -13.37 15.51
C SER A 386 -6.60 -14.58 15.88
N ARG A 387 -6.43 -15.56 14.98
CA ARG A 387 -5.65 -16.78 15.23
C ARG A 387 -4.18 -16.48 15.52
N ILE A 388 -3.64 -17.16 16.53
CA ILE A 388 -2.23 -17.02 16.97
C ILE A 388 -1.48 -18.34 16.83
N ILE A 389 -0.16 -18.23 16.73
CA ILE A 389 0.78 -19.35 16.62
C ILE A 389 2.01 -19.08 17.51
N PRO A 390 2.70 -20.13 18.02
CA PRO A 390 3.89 -19.97 18.86
C PRO A 390 4.99 -19.16 18.16
N GLY A 391 5.38 -18.03 18.75
CA GLY A 391 6.46 -17.18 18.23
C GLY A 391 7.86 -17.69 18.58
N ALA A 392 8.84 -16.79 18.63
CA ALA A 392 10.22 -17.08 19.08
C ALA A 392 10.90 -18.27 18.36
N ALA A 393 10.68 -18.39 17.04
CA ALA A 393 11.16 -19.46 16.15
C ALA A 393 10.58 -20.86 16.37
N ALA A 394 9.63 -21.05 17.30
CA ALA A 394 9.01 -22.36 17.56
C ALA A 394 8.26 -22.89 16.31
N THR A 395 7.45 -22.03 15.68
CA THR A 395 6.73 -22.37 14.44
C THR A 395 7.70 -22.77 13.32
N GLU A 396 8.77 -22.01 13.13
CA GLU A 396 9.75 -22.24 12.06
C GLU A 396 10.52 -23.57 12.24
N VAL A 397 10.89 -23.95 13.47
CA VAL A 397 11.54 -25.24 13.75
C VAL A 397 10.58 -26.42 13.52
N GLU A 398 9.31 -26.29 13.94
CA GLU A 398 8.31 -27.33 13.71
C GLU A 398 7.99 -27.51 12.22
N LEU A 399 7.95 -26.41 11.45
CA LEU A 399 7.86 -26.44 10.00
C LEU A 399 9.06 -27.16 9.38
N ALA A 400 10.29 -26.78 9.73
CA ALA A 400 11.51 -27.41 9.23
C ALA A 400 11.50 -28.93 9.46
N LYS A 401 11.15 -29.36 10.68
CA LYS A 401 11.01 -30.78 11.05
C LYS A 401 9.97 -31.51 10.21
N ARG A 402 8.72 -31.01 10.16
CA ARG A 402 7.63 -31.69 9.43
C ARG A 402 7.83 -31.70 7.92
N LEU A 403 8.44 -30.65 7.35
CA LEU A 403 8.79 -30.60 5.93
C LEU A 403 9.92 -31.59 5.58
N LYS A 404 10.88 -31.78 6.49
CA LYS A 404 11.91 -32.82 6.36
C LYS A 404 11.30 -34.23 6.43
N GLU A 405 10.39 -34.49 7.35
CA GLU A 405 9.61 -35.74 7.38
C GLU A 405 8.74 -35.95 6.14
N PHE A 406 8.25 -34.87 5.52
CA PHE A 406 7.50 -34.92 4.27
C PHE A 406 8.42 -35.20 3.06
N SER A 407 9.60 -34.58 2.98
CA SER A 407 10.58 -34.87 1.91
C SER A 407 11.00 -36.34 1.86
N LEU A 408 11.11 -37.02 3.02
CA LEU A 408 11.44 -38.44 3.11
C LEU A 408 10.32 -39.38 2.64
N LYS A 409 9.10 -38.87 2.45
CA LYS A 409 7.93 -39.62 1.95
C LYS A 409 7.73 -39.42 0.45
N GLU A 410 8.18 -38.29 -0.10
CA GLU A 410 8.12 -37.99 -1.54
C GLU A 410 9.15 -38.81 -2.32
N THR A 411 8.81 -39.18 -3.56
CA THR A 411 9.70 -39.94 -4.45
C THR A 411 10.08 -39.10 -5.66
N GLY A 412 11.38 -39.07 -6.01
CA GLY A 412 11.90 -38.32 -7.16
C GLY A 412 12.97 -37.30 -6.75
N LEU A 413 13.23 -36.32 -7.62
CA LEU A 413 14.22 -35.26 -7.35
C LEU A 413 13.66 -34.15 -6.44
N ASP A 414 12.34 -33.95 -6.46
CA ASP A 414 11.61 -32.98 -5.61
C ASP A 414 11.95 -33.12 -4.12
N GLN A 415 12.28 -34.33 -3.63
CA GLN A 415 12.64 -34.57 -2.23
C GLN A 415 13.80 -33.66 -1.75
N TYR A 416 14.81 -33.44 -2.61
CA TYR A 416 15.97 -32.61 -2.26
C TYR A 416 15.58 -31.13 -2.15
N ALA A 417 14.72 -30.66 -3.06
CA ALA A 417 14.17 -29.32 -3.03
C ALA A 417 13.26 -29.11 -1.81
N ILE A 418 12.38 -30.06 -1.48
CA ILE A 418 11.51 -29.97 -0.29
C ILE A 418 12.34 -30.00 1.01
N ALA A 419 13.37 -30.86 1.10
CA ALA A 419 14.27 -30.93 2.24
C ALA A 419 15.02 -29.59 2.45
N LYS A 420 15.55 -29.02 1.37
CA LYS A 420 16.26 -27.72 1.40
C LYS A 420 15.34 -26.53 1.66
N PHE A 421 14.08 -26.61 1.23
CA PHE A 421 13.05 -25.65 1.62
C PHE A 421 12.77 -25.73 3.13
N GLY A 422 12.66 -26.94 3.70
CA GLY A 422 12.56 -27.14 5.15
C GLY A 422 13.75 -26.57 5.92
N GLU A 423 14.97 -26.83 5.44
CA GLU A 423 16.24 -26.31 6.02
C GLU A 423 16.29 -24.77 6.03
N SER A 424 15.67 -24.09 5.06
CA SER A 424 15.69 -22.62 5.02
C SER A 424 14.97 -21.94 6.21
N PHE A 425 14.01 -22.62 6.86
CA PHE A 425 13.39 -22.09 8.08
C PHE A 425 14.35 -21.99 9.26
N GLU A 426 15.46 -22.75 9.27
CA GLU A 426 16.51 -22.64 10.29
C GLU A 426 17.21 -21.27 10.29
N MET A 427 17.03 -20.45 9.24
CA MET A 427 17.56 -19.08 9.23
C MET A 427 17.00 -18.24 10.37
N VAL A 428 15.75 -18.46 10.80
CA VAL A 428 15.10 -17.67 11.86
C VAL A 428 15.71 -17.94 13.24
N PRO A 429 15.74 -19.19 13.77
CA PRO A 429 16.39 -19.46 15.04
C PRO A 429 17.90 -19.14 15.01
N ARG A 430 18.57 -19.33 13.85
CA ARG A 430 19.98 -18.94 13.65
C ARG A 430 20.17 -17.43 13.82
N THR A 431 19.44 -16.63 13.06
CA THR A 431 19.56 -15.16 13.06
C THR A 431 19.18 -14.54 14.40
N LEU A 432 18.11 -15.04 15.05
CA LEU A 432 17.71 -14.57 16.38
C LEU A 432 18.79 -14.85 17.43
N SER A 433 19.42 -16.03 17.37
CA SER A 433 20.53 -16.38 18.26
C SER A 433 21.77 -15.53 17.99
N GLU A 434 22.16 -15.36 16.73
CA GLU A 434 23.31 -14.54 16.31
C GLU A 434 23.14 -13.07 16.71
N ASN A 435 21.97 -12.47 16.47
CA ASN A 435 21.68 -11.08 16.87
C ASN A 435 21.65 -10.90 18.40
N ALA A 436 21.36 -11.97 19.17
CA ALA A 436 21.46 -11.97 20.63
C ALA A 436 22.86 -12.33 21.17
N GLY A 437 23.84 -12.64 20.31
CA GLY A 437 25.18 -13.07 20.73
C GLY A 437 25.24 -14.48 21.33
N LEU A 438 24.23 -15.32 21.07
CA LEU A 438 24.07 -16.66 21.61
C LEU A 438 24.64 -17.74 20.68
N GLY A 439 24.95 -18.91 21.25
CA GLY A 439 25.44 -20.08 20.51
C GLY A 439 24.36 -20.71 19.62
N ALA A 440 24.18 -20.18 18.41
CA ALA A 440 23.12 -20.61 17.48
C ALA A 440 23.06 -22.14 17.25
N MET A 441 24.21 -22.81 17.16
CA MET A 441 24.28 -24.26 16.96
C MET A 441 23.74 -25.06 18.16
N GLU A 442 24.05 -24.61 19.38
CA GLU A 442 23.58 -25.25 20.61
C GLU A 442 22.06 -25.08 20.76
N ILE A 443 21.58 -23.85 20.55
CA ILE A 443 20.14 -23.52 20.59
C ILE A 443 19.36 -24.32 19.55
N ILE A 444 19.77 -24.33 18.28
CA ILE A 444 19.08 -25.09 17.22
C ILE A 444 19.06 -26.59 17.55
N SER A 445 20.16 -27.15 18.07
CA SER A 445 20.19 -28.55 18.49
C SER A 445 19.23 -28.84 19.66
N SER A 446 19.11 -27.92 20.62
CA SER A 446 18.18 -28.03 21.75
C SER A 446 16.72 -27.92 21.32
N LEU A 447 16.39 -26.96 20.44
CA LEU A 447 15.04 -26.82 19.86
C LEU A 447 14.63 -28.10 19.13
N TYR A 448 15.50 -28.67 18.28
CA TYR A 448 15.19 -29.93 17.60
C TYR A 448 14.98 -31.10 18.55
N ALA A 449 15.67 -31.16 19.70
CA ALA A 449 15.46 -32.20 20.71
C ALA A 449 14.08 -32.06 21.39
N GLU A 450 13.68 -30.84 21.77
CA GLU A 450 12.37 -30.55 22.37
C GLU A 450 11.22 -30.81 21.38
N HIS A 451 11.36 -30.35 20.14
CA HIS A 451 10.39 -30.64 19.08
C HIS A 451 10.33 -32.13 18.72
N ALA A 452 11.44 -32.87 18.82
CA ALA A 452 11.44 -34.34 18.67
C ALA A 452 10.72 -35.05 19.82
N ALA A 453 10.78 -34.51 21.05
CA ALA A 453 10.01 -34.99 22.20
C ALA A 453 8.49 -34.68 22.11
N GLY A 454 8.08 -33.83 21.16
CA GLY A 454 6.69 -33.45 20.92
C GLY A 454 6.30 -32.06 21.45
N ASN A 455 7.26 -31.29 21.98
CA ASN A 455 7.02 -29.97 22.58
C ASN A 455 6.98 -28.88 21.49
N VAL A 456 5.93 -28.88 20.66
CA VAL A 456 5.81 -28.02 19.45
C VAL A 456 5.77 -26.50 19.69
N LYS A 457 5.65 -26.06 20.95
CA LYS A 457 5.56 -24.64 21.34
C LYS A 457 6.87 -24.07 21.87
N VAL A 458 7.95 -24.86 21.91
CA VAL A 458 9.23 -24.44 22.49
C VAL A 458 9.98 -23.51 21.54
N GLY A 459 10.23 -22.28 21.98
CA GLY A 459 10.99 -21.28 21.26
C GLY A 459 12.24 -20.83 22.03
N ILE A 460 12.92 -19.82 21.47
CA ILE A 460 14.15 -19.26 22.04
C ILE A 460 13.82 -18.18 23.07
N ASP A 461 14.28 -18.35 24.31
CA ASP A 461 14.37 -17.26 25.28
C ASP A 461 15.66 -16.47 25.03
N LEU A 462 15.53 -15.29 24.41
CA LEU A 462 16.66 -14.41 24.11
C LEU A 462 17.27 -13.73 25.36
N LYS A 463 16.61 -13.78 26.53
CA LYS A 463 17.10 -13.18 27.78
C LYS A 463 17.96 -14.16 28.58
N GLU A 464 17.59 -15.44 28.58
CA GLU A 464 18.33 -16.50 29.28
C GLU A 464 19.22 -17.37 28.38
N GLY A 465 19.05 -17.30 27.05
CA GLY A 465 19.78 -18.15 26.11
C GLY A 465 19.37 -19.63 26.15
N SER A 466 18.13 -19.91 26.55
CA SER A 466 17.60 -21.27 26.74
C SER A 466 16.33 -21.51 25.90
N CYS A 467 15.92 -22.77 25.80
CA CYS A 467 14.68 -23.15 25.10
C CYS A 467 13.52 -23.18 26.12
N LYS A 468 12.41 -22.50 25.83
CA LYS A 468 11.21 -22.44 26.69
C LYS A 468 9.92 -22.42 25.87
N ASP A 469 8.82 -22.86 26.48
CA ASP A 469 7.49 -22.77 25.84
C ASP A 469 7.09 -21.29 25.63
N ALA A 470 6.77 -20.93 24.39
CA ALA A 470 6.31 -19.60 23.99
C ALA A 470 5.05 -19.16 24.76
N SER A 471 4.21 -20.09 25.20
CA SER A 471 3.03 -19.85 26.04
C SER A 471 3.40 -19.27 27.41
N ILE A 472 4.50 -19.75 28.01
CA ILE A 472 5.03 -19.28 29.30
C ILE A 472 5.68 -17.91 29.13
N MET A 473 6.43 -17.72 28.04
CA MET A 473 7.03 -16.44 27.67
C MET A 473 6.02 -15.38 27.22
N LYS A 474 4.78 -15.78 26.92
CA LYS A 474 3.71 -14.95 26.33
C LYS A 474 4.10 -14.33 24.97
N ILE A 475 4.90 -15.05 24.17
CA ILE A 475 5.33 -14.61 22.84
C ILE A 475 4.51 -15.33 21.78
N TRP A 476 3.60 -14.60 21.15
CA TRP A 476 2.70 -15.11 20.11
C TRP A 476 2.83 -14.28 18.84
N ASP A 477 2.88 -14.96 17.70
CA ASP A 477 2.82 -14.33 16.38
C ASP A 477 1.41 -14.52 15.80
N LEU A 478 0.96 -13.58 14.97
CA LEU A 478 -0.32 -13.76 14.26
C LEU A 478 -0.18 -14.80 13.15
N TYR A 479 -1.15 -15.71 13.08
CA TYR A 479 -1.24 -16.71 12.01
C TYR A 479 -1.22 -16.06 10.62
N ILE A 480 -1.99 -14.97 10.44
CA ILE A 480 -2.09 -14.25 9.17
C ILE A 480 -0.73 -13.69 8.70
N THR A 481 0.15 -13.24 9.59
CA THR A 481 1.47 -12.70 9.22
C THR A 481 2.35 -13.77 8.58
N LYS A 482 2.49 -14.95 9.21
CA LYS A 482 3.31 -16.05 8.66
C LYS A 482 2.64 -16.68 7.44
N LEU A 483 1.32 -16.78 7.45
CA LEU A 483 0.53 -17.28 6.32
C LEU A 483 0.75 -16.42 5.08
N ASP A 484 0.66 -15.11 5.23
CA ASP A 484 0.75 -14.17 4.12
C ASP A 484 2.19 -14.03 3.62
N SER A 485 3.16 -14.01 4.53
CA SER A 485 4.59 -14.16 4.20
C SER A 485 4.83 -15.41 3.35
N SER A 486 4.35 -16.57 3.81
CA SER A 486 4.45 -17.85 3.08
C SER A 486 3.74 -17.80 1.72
N LYS A 487 2.58 -17.15 1.65
CA LYS A 487 1.81 -16.98 0.41
C LYS A 487 2.51 -16.07 -0.60
N ARG A 488 3.33 -15.08 -0.22
CA ARG A 488 4.11 -14.30 -1.21
C ARG A 488 5.09 -15.14 -2.01
N PHE A 489 5.58 -16.25 -1.44
CA PHE A 489 6.42 -17.22 -2.16
C PHE A 489 5.61 -18.15 -3.10
N LEU A 490 4.30 -18.33 -2.88
CA LEU A 490 3.38 -19.00 -3.81
C LEU A 490 2.80 -18.05 -4.86
N VAL A 491 2.50 -16.80 -4.46
CA VAL A 491 1.60 -15.89 -5.17
C VAL A 491 2.33 -14.64 -5.67
N HIS A 492 3.32 -14.88 -6.54
CA HIS A 492 3.37 -14.15 -7.81
C HIS A 492 2.68 -14.97 -8.93
N GLY A 493 1.57 -15.61 -8.54
CA GLY A 493 0.66 -16.43 -9.34
C GLY A 493 -0.74 -15.83 -9.52
N PHE A 494 -0.98 -14.60 -9.03
CA PHE A 494 -2.16 -13.80 -9.37
C PHE A 494 -1.69 -12.53 -10.06
N HIS A 495 -2.06 -12.37 -11.34
CA HIS A 495 -1.39 -11.49 -12.32
C HIS A 495 0.07 -11.86 -12.67
N GLY A 496 0.29 -13.14 -12.95
CA GLY A 496 1.10 -13.67 -14.07
C GLY A 496 2.53 -13.16 -14.32
N TRP A 497 3.47 -14.13 -14.40
CA TRP A 497 4.82 -14.01 -14.97
C TRP A 497 5.80 -13.08 -14.23
N TRP A 498 6.39 -13.59 -13.13
CA TRP A 498 7.57 -12.96 -12.51
C TRP A 498 8.58 -13.95 -11.89
N TRP A 499 8.14 -15.09 -11.34
CA TRP A 499 9.08 -16.09 -10.75
C TRP A 499 9.93 -16.86 -11.77
N VAL A 500 9.50 -16.91 -13.02
CA VAL A 500 10.30 -17.52 -14.10
C VAL A 500 11.56 -16.69 -14.37
N ASP A 501 11.46 -15.36 -14.34
CA ASP A 501 12.52 -14.43 -14.73
C ASP A 501 13.70 -14.36 -13.75
N ALA A 502 13.54 -14.85 -12.51
CA ALA A 502 14.64 -14.94 -11.54
C ALA A 502 15.54 -16.17 -11.76
N LEU A 503 14.98 -17.26 -12.32
CA LEU A 503 15.60 -18.59 -12.46
C LEU A 503 15.73 -19.09 -13.91
N ALA A 504 15.12 -18.42 -14.88
CA ALA A 504 15.22 -18.72 -16.31
C ALA A 504 15.81 -17.54 -17.08
N ASP A 505 16.52 -17.85 -18.18
CA ASP A 505 17.09 -16.88 -19.12
C ASP A 505 16.00 -16.10 -19.87
N VAL A 506 15.41 -15.09 -19.24
CA VAL A 506 14.49 -14.16 -19.91
C VAL A 506 15.30 -13.06 -20.60
N SER A 507 15.68 -13.36 -21.83
CA SER A 507 16.15 -12.34 -22.76
C SER A 507 15.04 -11.30 -23.00
N LEU A 508 15.40 -10.03 -23.20
CA LEU A 508 14.45 -8.92 -23.49
C LEU A 508 13.55 -9.15 -24.72
N VAL A 509 13.78 -10.22 -25.49
CA VAL A 509 13.07 -10.57 -26.72
C VAL A 509 11.61 -10.94 -26.44
N ASP A 510 11.26 -11.54 -25.29
CA ASP A 510 9.89 -11.97 -25.00
C ASP A 510 8.92 -10.81 -24.76
N LEU A 511 9.39 -9.72 -24.14
CA LEU A 511 8.65 -8.46 -24.01
C LEU A 511 8.41 -7.77 -25.36
N VAL A 512 9.34 -7.93 -26.31
CA VAL A 512 9.21 -7.41 -27.69
C VAL A 512 8.32 -8.31 -28.54
N LEU A 513 8.38 -9.64 -28.35
CA LEU A 513 7.50 -10.60 -29.02
C LEU A 513 6.03 -10.41 -28.60
N LEU A 514 5.74 -10.11 -27.33
CA LEU A 514 4.39 -9.76 -26.88
C LEU A 514 3.81 -8.54 -27.62
N ASN A 515 4.59 -7.47 -27.79
CA ASN A 515 4.18 -6.31 -28.58
C ASN A 515 4.05 -6.63 -30.08
N ASN A 516 4.96 -7.41 -30.65
CA ASN A 516 4.92 -7.77 -32.08
C ASN A 516 3.83 -8.79 -32.41
N VAL A 517 3.43 -9.66 -31.48
CA VAL A 517 2.25 -10.53 -31.64
C VAL A 517 0.97 -9.71 -31.61
N PHE A 518 0.88 -8.64 -30.80
CA PHE A 518 -0.22 -7.68 -30.88
C PHE A 518 -0.27 -6.95 -32.24
N ALA A 519 0.87 -6.53 -32.79
CA ALA A 519 0.96 -5.92 -34.11
C ALA A 519 0.61 -6.89 -35.25
N LEU A 520 1.06 -8.15 -35.18
CA LEU A 520 0.73 -9.20 -36.15
C LEU A 520 -0.74 -9.59 -36.10
N LEU A 521 -1.36 -9.67 -34.91
CA LEU A 521 -2.79 -9.90 -34.79
C LEU A 521 -3.61 -8.74 -35.37
N ALA A 522 -3.20 -7.49 -35.16
CA ALA A 522 -3.83 -6.32 -35.78
C ALA A 522 -3.66 -6.27 -37.30
N SER A 523 -2.53 -6.75 -37.84
CA SER A 523 -2.33 -6.87 -39.29
C SER A 523 -3.09 -8.04 -39.92
N SER A 524 -3.27 -9.15 -39.18
CA SER A 524 -3.95 -10.36 -39.68
C SER A 524 -5.45 -10.20 -39.95
N SER A 525 -6.10 -9.17 -39.40
CA SER A 525 -7.48 -8.80 -39.75
C SER A 525 -7.64 -8.14 -41.12
N LEU A 526 -6.54 -7.69 -41.76
CA LEU A 526 -6.59 -7.04 -43.09
C LEU A 526 -6.32 -7.99 -44.27
N THR A 527 -5.96 -9.25 -44.03
CA THR A 527 -5.58 -10.22 -45.09
C THR A 527 -6.41 -11.52 -45.05
N ARG A 528 -7.74 -11.39 -45.17
CA ARG A 528 -8.62 -12.48 -45.63
C ARG A 528 -9.63 -12.03 -46.70
N ARG A 529 -9.11 -11.51 -47.80
CA ARG A 529 -9.76 -11.56 -49.13
C ARG A 529 -8.80 -12.06 -50.19
N THR A 530 -8.62 -13.38 -50.26
CA THR A 530 -8.37 -14.17 -51.47
C THR A 530 -8.21 -15.65 -51.11
N THR A 531 -8.46 -16.53 -52.09
CA THR A 531 -8.43 -18.00 -52.03
C THR A 531 -9.57 -18.69 -51.26
N SER A 532 -10.27 -19.56 -51.98
CA SER A 532 -11.28 -20.48 -51.46
C SER A 532 -10.72 -21.90 -51.40
N SER A 533 -10.79 -22.56 -50.25
CA SER A 533 -10.83 -24.02 -50.19
C SER A 533 -11.44 -24.50 -48.88
N LYS A 534 -12.19 -25.60 -48.95
CA LYS A 534 -12.86 -26.24 -47.81
C LYS A 534 -11.82 -26.97 -46.95
N HIS A 535 -11.85 -26.82 -45.63
CA HIS A 535 -11.59 -27.91 -44.69
C HIS A 535 -12.18 -27.59 -43.31
N THR A 536 -12.70 -28.64 -42.66
CA THR A 536 -13.43 -28.65 -41.38
C THR A 536 -12.49 -28.85 -40.19
N PHE A 537 -12.70 -28.14 -39.08
CA PHE A 537 -12.19 -28.54 -37.76
C PHE A 537 -13.10 -28.05 -36.62
N ASP A 538 -13.22 -28.88 -35.57
CA ASP A 538 -14.22 -28.79 -34.49
C ASP A 538 -13.85 -27.84 -33.32
N PRO A 539 -14.82 -27.43 -32.47
CA PRO A 539 -14.62 -26.41 -31.44
C PRO A 539 -14.51 -26.96 -30.00
N THR A 540 -13.29 -27.02 -29.43
CA THR A 540 -13.11 -27.23 -27.98
C THR A 540 -11.95 -26.41 -27.38
N SER A 541 -12.28 -25.43 -26.53
CA SER A 541 -11.47 -25.04 -25.35
C SER A 541 -12.19 -23.98 -24.49
N LEU A 542 -12.23 -24.19 -23.16
CA LEU A 542 -12.79 -23.20 -22.23
C LEU A 542 -11.99 -21.87 -22.20
N LEU A 543 -10.71 -21.88 -22.57
CA LEU A 543 -9.86 -20.69 -22.66
C LEU A 543 -10.45 -19.62 -23.58
N GLY A 544 -10.95 -20.00 -24.76
CA GLY A 544 -11.53 -19.05 -25.72
C GLY A 544 -12.76 -18.32 -25.17
N CYS A 545 -13.49 -18.93 -24.25
CA CYS A 545 -14.67 -18.34 -23.62
C CYS A 545 -14.29 -17.34 -22.50
N GLN A 546 -13.23 -17.62 -21.73
CA GLN A 546 -12.69 -16.67 -20.75
C GLN A 546 -11.98 -15.48 -21.41
N LEU A 547 -11.20 -15.70 -22.48
CA LEU A 547 -10.59 -14.61 -23.25
C LEU A 547 -11.65 -13.65 -23.78
N LYS A 548 -12.72 -14.18 -24.40
CA LYS A 548 -13.88 -13.38 -24.86
C LYS A 548 -14.50 -12.55 -23.74
N LYS A 549 -14.63 -13.07 -22.52
CA LYS A 549 -15.16 -12.31 -21.37
C LYS A 549 -14.22 -11.18 -20.91
N LYS A 550 -12.90 -11.42 -20.81
CA LYS A 550 -11.92 -10.39 -20.42
C LYS A 550 -11.78 -9.28 -21.47
N VAL A 551 -11.64 -9.64 -22.75
CA VAL A 551 -11.56 -8.66 -23.85
C VAL A 551 -12.84 -7.82 -23.93
N ARG A 552 -14.02 -8.43 -23.80
CA ARG A 552 -15.31 -7.72 -23.80
C ARG A 552 -15.46 -6.75 -22.61
N LYS A 553 -15.01 -7.12 -21.40
CA LYS A 553 -14.95 -6.19 -20.25
C LYS A 553 -14.03 -5.00 -20.51
N HIS A 554 -12.84 -5.23 -21.07
CA HIS A 554 -11.87 -4.16 -21.32
C HIS A 554 -12.34 -3.20 -22.44
N PHE A 555 -12.96 -3.73 -23.49
CA PHE A 555 -13.62 -2.95 -24.53
C PHE A 555 -14.76 -2.07 -23.98
N PHE A 556 -15.64 -2.62 -23.13
CA PHE A 556 -16.69 -1.82 -22.48
C PHE A 556 -16.15 -0.76 -21.51
N PHE A 557 -15.01 -1.02 -20.85
CA PHE A 557 -14.34 -0.02 -20.01
C PHE A 557 -13.83 1.17 -20.84
N LEU A 558 -13.09 0.90 -21.93
CA LEU A 558 -12.63 1.92 -22.88
C LEU A 558 -13.78 2.77 -23.44
N MET A 559 -14.88 2.13 -23.86
CA MET A 559 -16.07 2.82 -24.38
C MET A 559 -16.79 3.68 -23.31
N LYS A 560 -16.82 3.24 -22.05
CA LYS A 560 -17.36 4.06 -20.94
C LYS A 560 -16.49 5.28 -20.64
N THR A 561 -15.16 5.15 -20.73
CA THR A 561 -14.21 6.25 -20.53
C THR A 561 -14.29 7.28 -21.66
N GLN A 562 -14.31 6.82 -22.93
CA GLN A 562 -14.58 7.66 -24.10
C GLN A 562 -15.89 8.46 -23.93
N LYS A 563 -16.99 7.79 -23.52
CA LYS A 563 -18.29 8.45 -23.29
C LYS A 563 -18.26 9.54 -22.20
N LYS A 564 -17.43 9.39 -21.15
CA LYS A 564 -17.23 10.44 -20.14
C LYS A 564 -16.52 11.67 -20.72
N LEU A 565 -15.46 11.46 -21.50
CA LEU A 565 -14.69 12.53 -22.16
C LEU A 565 -15.56 13.33 -23.13
N TYR A 566 -16.31 12.67 -24.02
CA TYR A 566 -17.23 13.35 -24.95
C TYR A 566 -18.33 14.14 -24.24
N LYS A 567 -18.88 13.62 -23.13
CA LYS A 567 -19.87 14.36 -22.32
C LYS A 567 -19.28 15.63 -21.69
N ALA A 568 -18.08 15.56 -21.13
CA ALA A 568 -17.40 16.72 -20.56
C ALA A 568 -17.16 17.80 -21.63
N HIS A 569 -16.64 17.40 -22.80
CA HIS A 569 -16.37 18.29 -23.93
C HIS A 569 -17.65 18.95 -24.50
N ALA A 570 -18.78 18.22 -24.52
CA ALA A 570 -20.07 18.78 -24.94
C ALA A 570 -20.61 19.81 -23.94
N VAL A 571 -20.48 19.57 -22.63
CA VAL A 571 -20.86 20.53 -21.59
C VAL A 571 -20.01 21.81 -21.69
N GLU A 572 -18.70 21.67 -21.87
CA GLU A 572 -17.77 22.80 -22.06
C GLU A 572 -18.14 23.66 -23.28
N LYS A 573 -18.40 23.05 -24.44
CA LYS A 573 -18.90 23.76 -25.64
C LYS A 573 -20.22 24.50 -25.39
N THR A 574 -21.14 23.89 -24.62
CA THR A 574 -22.46 24.49 -24.33
C THR A 574 -22.33 25.69 -23.38
N ALA A 575 -21.51 25.57 -22.33
CA ALA A 575 -21.20 26.68 -21.42
C ALA A 575 -20.56 27.85 -22.19
N ARG A 576 -19.62 27.57 -23.10
CA ARG A 576 -18.97 28.59 -23.94
C ARG A 576 -19.94 29.28 -24.91
N GLN A 577 -20.97 28.58 -25.42
CA GLN A 577 -22.03 29.20 -26.22
C GLN A 577 -22.91 30.15 -25.40
N HIS A 578 -23.31 29.77 -24.18
CA HIS A 578 -24.02 30.68 -23.27
C HIS A 578 -23.18 31.92 -22.92
N GLN A 579 -21.87 31.74 -22.67
CA GLN A 579 -20.97 32.85 -22.38
C GLN A 579 -20.84 33.83 -23.56
N ILE A 580 -20.76 33.34 -24.81
CA ILE A 580 -20.77 34.18 -26.02
C ILE A 580 -22.11 34.91 -26.19
N MET A 581 -23.23 34.26 -25.89
CA MET A 581 -24.57 34.87 -25.95
C MET A 581 -24.71 35.99 -24.90
N MET A 582 -24.20 35.77 -23.68
CA MET A 582 -24.17 36.78 -22.61
C MET A 582 -23.28 37.98 -22.97
N MET A 583 -22.09 37.73 -23.52
CA MET A 583 -21.16 38.79 -24.00
C MET A 583 -21.81 39.65 -25.09
N ARG A 584 -22.56 39.04 -26.03
CA ARG A 584 -23.33 39.77 -27.05
C ARG A 584 -24.46 40.62 -26.45
N HIS A 585 -25.18 40.12 -25.45
CA HIS A 585 -26.17 40.93 -24.72
C HIS A 585 -25.54 42.14 -24.01
N MET A 586 -24.29 42.02 -23.56
CA MET A 586 -23.51 43.12 -22.96
C MET A 586 -22.79 44.01 -24.00
N HIS A 587 -23.09 43.87 -25.30
CA HIS A 587 -22.50 44.66 -26.39
C HIS A 587 -20.96 44.56 -26.51
N LEU A 588 -20.36 43.46 -26.05
CA LEU A 588 -18.92 43.20 -26.15
C LEU A 588 -18.58 42.48 -27.47
N GLU A 589 -17.52 42.90 -28.13
CA GLU A 589 -17.04 42.25 -29.36
C GLU A 589 -16.49 40.83 -29.10
N VAL A 590 -16.83 39.90 -29.97
CA VAL A 590 -16.38 38.50 -29.91
C VAL A 590 -15.66 38.15 -31.22
N GLN A 591 -14.40 37.71 -31.11
CA GLN A 591 -13.58 37.34 -32.27
C GLN A 591 -14.22 36.20 -33.09
N SER A 592 -14.21 36.34 -34.42
CA SER A 592 -14.73 35.32 -35.32
C SER A 592 -13.83 34.07 -35.31
N GLY A 593 -14.44 32.89 -35.10
CA GLY A 593 -13.75 31.60 -35.05
C GLY A 593 -13.85 30.86 -33.70
N SER A 594 -14.30 31.51 -32.61
CA SER A 594 -14.52 30.84 -31.32
C SER A 594 -15.80 29.99 -31.25
N GLU A 595 -16.70 30.12 -32.23
CA GLU A 595 -17.98 29.40 -32.31
C GLU A 595 -17.85 27.98 -32.84
N LYS A 596 -17.21 27.08 -32.08
CA LYS A 596 -17.25 25.65 -32.39
C LYS A 596 -18.63 25.07 -32.07
N LYS A 597 -19.46 24.83 -33.11
CA LYS A 597 -20.71 24.07 -32.98
C LYS A 597 -20.41 22.61 -32.61
N ILE A 598 -21.38 21.96 -31.95
CA ILE A 598 -21.35 20.51 -31.71
C ILE A 598 -21.49 19.81 -33.07
N THR A 599 -20.64 18.83 -33.37
CA THR A 599 -20.70 18.11 -34.66
C THR A 599 -21.85 17.10 -34.69
N SER A 600 -22.24 16.66 -35.88
CA SER A 600 -23.23 15.58 -36.07
C SER A 600 -22.81 14.29 -35.36
N GLU A 601 -21.53 13.95 -35.44
CA GLU A 601 -20.89 12.80 -34.77
C GLU A 601 -21.00 12.88 -33.24
N GLU A 602 -20.65 14.02 -32.63
CA GLU A 602 -20.76 14.24 -31.19
C GLU A 602 -22.22 14.08 -30.70
N SER A 603 -23.17 14.59 -31.49
CA SER A 603 -24.62 14.46 -31.23
C SER A 603 -25.11 13.01 -31.37
N TRP A 604 -24.60 12.27 -32.36
CA TRP A 604 -24.92 10.86 -32.61
C TRP A 604 -24.44 9.95 -31.48
N ILE A 605 -23.17 10.10 -31.05
CA ILE A 605 -22.56 9.34 -29.93
C ILE A 605 -23.33 9.59 -28.63
N GLY A 606 -23.76 10.84 -28.39
CA GLY A 606 -24.59 11.20 -27.24
C GLY A 606 -25.99 10.55 -27.23
N LYS A 607 -26.61 10.38 -28.40
CA LYS A 607 -28.00 9.90 -28.56
C LYS A 607 -28.16 8.40 -28.74
N LYS A 608 -27.42 7.76 -29.66
CA LYS A 608 -27.68 6.36 -30.08
C LYS A 608 -26.99 5.30 -29.23
N ASN A 609 -25.91 5.62 -28.50
CA ASN A 609 -25.09 4.60 -27.81
C ASN A 609 -25.68 4.13 -26.44
N LYS A 610 -26.79 3.37 -26.50
CA LYS A 610 -27.41 2.62 -25.39
C LYS A 610 -26.90 1.17 -25.34
N TRP A 611 -25.71 0.96 -24.78
CA TRP A 611 -25.25 -0.37 -24.39
C TRP A 611 -25.50 -0.56 -22.88
N THR A 612 -26.48 -1.39 -22.54
CA THR A 612 -26.78 -1.77 -21.16
C THR A 612 -26.08 -3.07 -20.80
N ASP A 613 -25.40 -3.10 -19.65
CA ASP A 613 -24.94 -4.34 -19.03
C ASP A 613 -26.14 -5.08 -18.41
N SER A 614 -26.96 -5.75 -19.23
CA SER A 614 -27.91 -6.76 -18.74
C SER A 614 -27.25 -8.14 -18.74
N ASN A 615 -27.34 -8.84 -17.61
CA ASN A 615 -26.83 -10.21 -17.44
C ASN A 615 -27.72 -11.28 -18.10
N ASP A 616 -28.70 -10.87 -18.91
CA ASP A 616 -29.71 -11.77 -19.47
C ASP A 616 -29.18 -12.59 -20.64
N SER A 617 -29.21 -13.92 -20.47
CA SER A 617 -28.73 -14.89 -21.45
C SER A 617 -29.60 -15.05 -22.71
N ASN A 618 -30.66 -14.24 -22.87
CA ASN A 618 -31.70 -14.42 -23.90
C ASN A 618 -31.87 -13.23 -24.88
N ALA A 619 -30.95 -12.26 -24.92
CA ALA A 619 -31.00 -11.17 -25.90
C ALA A 619 -30.51 -11.64 -27.30
N THR A 620 -31.39 -12.25 -28.08
CA THR A 620 -31.14 -12.68 -29.47
C THR A 620 -31.14 -11.50 -30.45
N THR A 621 -30.02 -11.36 -31.16
CA THR A 621 -29.93 -11.11 -32.62
C THR A 621 -30.89 -10.08 -33.28
N SER A 622 -31.23 -8.96 -32.62
CA SER A 622 -32.11 -7.93 -33.20
C SER A 622 -31.48 -6.53 -33.36
N ALA A 623 -30.32 -6.28 -32.76
CA ALA A 623 -29.66 -4.96 -32.79
C ALA A 623 -28.74 -4.72 -34.02
N PHE A 624 -28.62 -5.68 -34.94
CA PHE A 624 -27.67 -5.63 -36.07
C PHE A 624 -28.30 -5.29 -37.44
N CYS A 625 -29.63 -5.24 -37.55
CA CYS A 625 -30.34 -4.96 -38.80
C CYS A 625 -31.22 -3.72 -38.63
N GLY A 626 -30.62 -2.53 -38.78
CA GLY A 626 -31.34 -1.26 -38.57
C GLY A 626 -30.51 0.01 -38.76
N ALA A 627 -29.48 -0.02 -39.61
CA ALA A 627 -28.76 1.16 -40.05
C ALA A 627 -29.34 1.63 -41.40
N THR A 628 -29.72 2.90 -41.49
CA THR A 628 -30.03 3.57 -42.75
C THR A 628 -28.75 4.18 -43.30
N GLY A 629 -28.56 4.23 -44.62
CA GLY A 629 -27.24 4.47 -45.27
C GLY A 629 -26.46 5.75 -44.93
N GLU A 630 -27.00 6.69 -44.14
CA GLU A 630 -26.20 7.78 -43.53
C GLU A 630 -25.36 7.30 -42.31
N ASP A 631 -25.79 6.23 -41.62
CA ASP A 631 -25.08 5.67 -40.45
C ASP A 631 -23.82 4.86 -40.86
N ASP A 632 -23.78 4.29 -42.07
CA ASP A 632 -22.64 3.50 -42.57
C ASP A 632 -21.43 4.40 -42.91
N ASP A 633 -21.71 5.56 -43.53
CA ASP A 633 -20.72 6.57 -43.97
C ASP A 633 -19.99 7.27 -42.80
N ILE A 634 -20.53 7.12 -41.58
CA ILE A 634 -19.92 7.57 -40.31
C ILE A 634 -19.08 6.44 -39.69
N MET A 635 -19.50 5.18 -39.85
CA MET A 635 -18.77 4.01 -39.37
C MET A 635 -17.54 3.67 -40.22
N GLU A 636 -17.47 4.13 -41.47
CA GLU A 636 -16.27 4.00 -42.34
C GLU A 636 -15.21 5.09 -42.07
N LYS A 637 -15.56 6.17 -41.35
CA LYS A 637 -14.65 7.28 -40.98
C LYS A 637 -14.05 7.17 -39.57
N LEU A 638 -14.51 6.19 -38.77
CA LEU A 638 -14.05 5.87 -37.42
C LEU A 638 -13.10 4.66 -37.40
#